data_AF-A0A940GD73-F1
#
_entry.id   AF-A0A940GD73-F1
#
_cell.length_a   1.000
_cell.length_b   1.000
_cell.length_c   1.000
_cell.angle_alpha   90.00
_cell.angle_beta   90.00
_cell.angle_gamma   90.00
#
_symmetry.space_group_name_H-M   'P 1'
#
loop_
_entity.id
_entity.type
_entity.pdbx_description
1 polymer ?
#
loop_
_entity_poly.entity_id
_entity_poly.type
_entity_poly.pdbx_seq_one_letter_code
_entity_poly.pdbx_strand_id
1 'polypeptide(L)'
;MTNRFKTFALAGSALAALALAAPLAAQKKAARSAPALTAPPIQFTEWKLANGLTIIAIPDKKTSTVMTSVWYDVGSKNDPEGRSGFAHLFEHILSRKTENMPYNMINRLTEDVGGQRNASTGDDRTNYYEIVPAEYLETMLWTHAERMARPVVDDEVFERERSIVKEELRQRVLAPPYGIMQRYLLAENAYDVLPERRTGIGSIEQLDSATLNDARGFHKAFYGPDTATLIVAGNFDPAKLKALVDKYFAAIPRRANPITTDIATRESRRTKPRVVNGTGPNVPLPAVGAIYQLPPAADADIAALTVLDAVLSTGENSRLYNALVRTGKAVQVSEYFESNQEGGFMSPFAILKGGTSLPEVAGIIAAEMERVRSSGISAAELIEAKNQLLAAALVSRETASGRAFELGEALVSVGDAHAADRKLQAITKVTAADVQRVAKTWLDPQSVVQFTYTQGSGDRSTWANPAPMPRFNTIPPATGEPAKLNPEAQRQAPPPPTAAPAIAQPRIVESKLSNGVRLVAAQTGDVPLATMSVVMPGGTATDPAGKAGLVGFAAEVANKGTPTRTAEQIAAKLESLGASMGASPSPDGVVFSVTAPVANLEQAGAVLADVIRNASYPDAELERERSRAIDSLKVALKDPGTLASMAASRVFYGDAAYGSVATLQTIPAITRADLLAWRASHWHPSTASVIVSGGIAPAKAQQIVGKLFGDWKSNVAAAPRVTNPAGPASAPRTVVVDLPEAGQAAVYVGVRGAPRAGADYYSLVLANSVLGVGSNGRLFEEVRTKRGLSYGAYSALPSRADAPVLNATAQTQNSTADEVVQVILDQFGALGTNPAAEDALQKRRLYLDGALARQIETSNGFNTLVAGLLLQGLPPSESERLPARYAAVTTGATTDVAKRYVTPQAASVVVVGKAADFIDDLRKIRPDVVVIPAAKLDLSRGALMAP
;
A
#
# COMPACT_ATOMS: atom_id res chain seq x y z
N MET A 1 -81.08 -51.86 12.73
CA MET A 1 -80.56 -52.32 14.03
C MET A 1 -79.04 -52.47 13.88
N THR A 2 -78.22 -51.47 14.22
CA THR A 2 -77.61 -51.21 15.57
C THR A 2 -76.63 -52.34 15.98
N ASN A 3 -75.43 -52.16 16.53
CA ASN A 3 -74.78 -51.07 17.27
C ASN A 3 -73.27 -51.42 17.38
N ARG A 4 -72.32 -50.53 17.07
CA ARG A 4 -71.64 -49.53 17.94
C ARG A 4 -70.48 -50.09 18.81
N PHE A 5 -69.32 -49.42 18.64
CA PHE A 5 -68.25 -49.10 19.61
C PHE A 5 -66.90 -49.85 19.62
N LYS A 6 -65.87 -49.11 19.14
CA LYS A 6 -64.63 -48.62 19.81
C LYS A 6 -63.53 -49.58 20.32
N THR A 7 -62.38 -49.47 19.62
CA THR A 7 -61.01 -49.07 20.04
C THR A 7 -60.19 -49.75 21.18
N PHE A 8 -58.88 -49.89 20.85
CA PHE A 8 -57.63 -49.67 21.62
C PHE A 8 -56.80 -50.88 22.15
N ALA A 9 -55.48 -50.81 21.84
CA ALA A 9 -54.30 -51.00 22.73
C ALA A 9 -53.36 -52.26 22.63
N LEU A 10 -52.06 -51.94 22.45
CA LEU A 10 -50.81 -52.46 23.09
C LEU A 10 -50.09 -53.79 22.69
N ALA A 11 -48.77 -53.61 22.48
CA ALA A 11 -47.59 -54.47 22.77
C ALA A 11 -47.07 -55.51 21.75
N GLY A 12 -45.75 -55.46 21.51
CA GLY A 12 -44.99 -56.51 20.80
C GLY A 12 -43.58 -56.08 20.37
N SER A 13 -42.64 -56.03 21.33
CA SER A 13 -41.22 -55.70 21.15
C SER A 13 -40.38 -56.86 20.59
N ALA A 14 -39.27 -56.48 19.93
CA ALA A 14 -37.97 -57.17 19.86
C ALA A 14 -37.71 -58.28 18.79
N LEU A 15 -36.75 -57.93 17.93
CA LEU A 15 -35.85 -58.76 17.10
C LEU A 15 -36.39 -59.43 15.81
N ALA A 16 -36.30 -58.66 14.72
CA ALA A 16 -35.73 -59.13 13.45
C ALA A 16 -35.02 -57.96 12.75
N ALA A 17 -33.85 -57.61 13.29
CA ALA A 17 -32.83 -56.82 12.63
C ALA A 17 -31.96 -57.78 11.81
N LEU A 18 -31.95 -57.65 10.47
CA LEU A 18 -30.88 -58.07 9.53
C LEU A 18 -31.38 -57.98 8.07
N ALA A 19 -31.51 -56.77 7.50
CA ALA A 19 -31.62 -56.61 6.03
C ALA A 19 -31.54 -55.17 5.46
N LEU A 20 -31.42 -54.10 6.26
CA LEU A 20 -31.48 -52.72 5.73
C LEU A 20 -30.32 -51.79 6.12
N ALA A 21 -29.22 -52.34 6.63
CA ALA A 21 -28.04 -51.58 7.03
C ALA A 21 -26.93 -51.59 5.95
N ALA A 22 -27.23 -51.09 4.75
CA ALA A 22 -26.24 -50.59 3.76
C ALA A 22 -27.02 -49.93 2.61
N PRO A 23 -27.16 -48.59 2.55
CA PRO A 23 -26.02 -47.68 2.37
C PRO A 23 -26.19 -46.35 3.13
N LEU A 24 -26.08 -46.35 4.46
CA LEU A 24 -25.87 -45.11 5.25
C LEU A 24 -24.41 -44.95 5.73
N ALA A 25 -23.57 -45.96 5.51
CA ALA A 25 -22.14 -45.92 5.80
C ALA A 25 -21.30 -45.23 4.71
N ALA A 26 -21.88 -44.92 3.53
CA ALA A 26 -21.16 -44.29 2.42
C ALA A 26 -21.27 -42.75 2.36
N GLN A 27 -22.17 -42.13 3.13
CA GLN A 27 -22.29 -40.65 3.26
C GLN A 27 -21.56 -40.08 4.48
N LYS A 28 -20.93 -40.92 5.31
CA LYS A 28 -19.95 -40.52 6.34
C LYS A 28 -18.50 -40.72 5.87
N LYS A 29 -18.22 -40.52 4.57
CA LYS A 29 -16.88 -40.07 4.19
C LYS A 29 -16.77 -38.66 4.76
N ALA A 30 -16.18 -38.59 5.95
CA ALA A 30 -15.90 -37.36 6.67
C ALA A 30 -15.53 -36.28 5.66
N ALA A 31 -16.36 -35.24 5.57
CA ALA A 31 -15.86 -33.92 5.21
C ALA A 31 -14.79 -33.64 6.27
N ARG A 32 -13.55 -34.03 5.95
CA ARG A 32 -12.38 -33.67 6.73
C ARG A 32 -12.45 -32.15 6.71
N SER A 33 -12.86 -31.54 7.84
CA SER A 33 -12.80 -30.10 7.98
C SER A 33 -11.38 -29.73 7.56
N ALA A 34 -11.25 -28.82 6.60
CA ALA A 34 -9.94 -28.32 6.24
C ALA A 34 -9.26 -27.87 7.56
N PRO A 35 -7.99 -28.25 7.79
CA PRO A 35 -7.32 -27.84 9.02
C PRO A 35 -7.44 -26.33 9.17
N ALA A 36 -7.82 -25.88 10.36
CA ALA A 36 -7.96 -24.46 10.64
C ALA A 36 -6.64 -23.75 10.31
N LEU A 37 -6.75 -22.63 9.60
CA LEU A 37 -5.57 -21.80 9.31
C LEU A 37 -4.96 -21.30 10.62
N THR A 38 -3.65 -21.13 10.62
CA THR A 38 -2.90 -20.50 11.71
C THR A 38 -1.76 -19.67 11.13
N ALA A 39 -1.34 -18.66 11.87
CA ALA A 39 -0.08 -17.96 11.60
C ALA A 39 1.02 -18.51 12.52
N PRO A 40 2.23 -18.82 12.02
CA PRO A 40 3.34 -19.26 12.86
C PRO A 40 3.71 -18.17 13.88
N PRO A 41 3.93 -18.50 15.17
CA PRO A 41 4.28 -17.51 16.19
C PRO A 41 5.60 -16.82 15.86
N ILE A 42 5.69 -15.53 16.22
CA ILE A 42 6.91 -14.76 16.00
C ILE A 42 7.92 -15.16 17.08
N GLN A 43 9.02 -15.77 16.67
CA GLN A 43 10.11 -16.10 17.59
C GLN A 43 10.99 -14.86 17.78
N PHE A 44 11.12 -14.39 19.02
CA PHE A 44 11.94 -13.25 19.37
C PHE A 44 12.64 -13.47 20.71
N THR A 45 13.69 -12.69 20.96
CA THR A 45 14.32 -12.57 22.27
C THR A 45 14.10 -11.16 22.79
N GLU A 46 13.83 -11.03 24.08
CA GLU A 46 13.57 -9.76 24.75
C GLU A 46 14.51 -9.60 25.94
N TRP A 47 15.09 -8.41 26.11
CA TRP A 47 15.79 -8.01 27.33
C TRP A 47 15.68 -6.51 27.57
N LYS A 48 15.98 -6.09 28.80
CA LYS A 48 15.90 -4.70 29.22
C LYS A 48 17.23 -4.21 29.76
N LEU A 49 17.67 -3.02 29.34
CA LEU A 49 18.85 -2.35 29.88
C LEU A 49 18.54 -1.67 31.22
N ALA A 50 19.59 -1.39 32.01
CA ALA A 50 19.46 -0.73 33.31
C ALA A 50 18.81 0.68 33.21
N ASN A 51 19.02 1.37 32.08
CA ASN A 51 18.40 2.66 31.80
C ASN A 51 16.93 2.58 31.36
N GLY A 52 16.36 1.37 31.23
CA GLY A 52 14.94 1.20 30.94
C GLY A 52 14.60 0.88 29.48
N LEU A 53 15.56 0.94 28.54
CA LEU A 53 15.32 0.55 27.15
C LEU A 53 15.03 -0.94 27.06
N THR A 54 13.87 -1.29 26.50
CA THR A 54 13.54 -2.68 26.12
C THR A 54 14.09 -2.95 24.72
N ILE A 55 14.62 -4.15 24.49
CA ILE A 55 15.11 -4.59 23.19
C ILE A 55 14.44 -5.89 22.81
N ILE A 56 13.92 -5.94 21.58
CA ILE A 56 13.36 -7.12 20.94
C ILE A 56 14.21 -7.46 19.72
N ALA A 57 14.68 -8.70 19.62
CA ALA A 57 15.49 -9.18 18.51
C ALA A 57 14.83 -10.37 17.80
N ILE A 58 14.66 -10.25 16.48
CA ILE A 58 14.04 -11.23 15.57
C ILE A 58 15.06 -11.62 14.48
N PRO A 59 16.02 -12.54 14.76
CA PRO A 59 17.04 -12.90 13.79
C PRO A 59 16.46 -13.72 12.64
N ASP A 60 16.83 -13.36 11.41
CA ASP A 60 16.47 -14.05 10.17
C ASP A 60 17.64 -14.04 9.18
N LYS A 61 18.32 -15.18 9.04
CA LYS A 61 19.49 -15.33 8.16
C LYS A 61 19.14 -15.48 6.68
N LYS A 62 17.85 -15.48 6.32
CA LYS A 62 17.39 -15.70 4.93
C LYS A 62 17.21 -14.40 4.16
N THR A 63 17.21 -13.26 4.83
CA THR A 63 17.11 -11.94 4.20
C THR A 63 18.51 -11.32 4.08
N SER A 64 18.72 -10.43 3.10
CA SER A 64 19.94 -9.60 3.03
C SER A 64 19.80 -8.29 3.81
N THR A 65 18.67 -8.08 4.47
CA THR A 65 18.26 -6.81 5.06
C THR A 65 18.15 -6.93 6.58
N VAL A 66 18.22 -5.80 7.26
CA VAL A 66 17.84 -5.65 8.66
C VAL A 66 16.94 -4.45 8.80
N MET A 67 15.87 -4.60 9.58
CA MET A 67 15.06 -3.52 10.08
C MET A 67 15.51 -3.18 11.51
N THR A 68 15.73 -1.90 11.76
CA THR A 68 15.83 -1.34 13.11
C THR A 68 14.67 -0.38 13.33
N SER A 69 13.99 -0.47 14.47
CA SER A 69 12.87 0.40 14.80
C SER A 69 12.90 0.80 16.26
N VAL A 70 12.76 2.09 16.56
CA VAL A 70 12.56 2.58 17.93
C VAL A 70 11.11 3.01 18.08
N TRP A 71 10.42 2.44 19.06
CA TRP A 71 9.04 2.72 19.42
C TRP A 71 9.02 3.46 20.74
N TYR A 72 8.54 4.69 20.75
CA TYR A 72 8.27 5.43 21.97
C TYR A 72 6.80 5.27 22.32
N ASP A 73 6.53 4.96 23.59
CA ASP A 73 5.20 4.98 24.22
C ASP A 73 4.72 6.44 24.41
N VAL A 74 4.71 7.19 23.31
CA VAL A 74 4.41 8.62 23.26
C VAL A 74 3.67 8.88 21.96
N GLY A 75 2.36 9.13 22.03
CA GLY A 75 1.54 9.46 20.87
C GLY A 75 0.74 10.74 21.06
N SER A 76 -0.25 10.96 20.21
CA SER A 76 -1.09 12.17 20.26
C SER A 76 -1.90 12.32 21.54
N LYS A 77 -2.16 11.22 22.26
CA LYS A 77 -2.79 11.28 23.59
C LYS A 77 -1.95 12.05 24.61
N ASN A 78 -0.63 12.14 24.38
CA ASN A 78 0.33 12.80 25.26
C ASN A 78 0.63 14.25 24.86
N ASP A 79 0.04 14.78 23.79
CA ASP A 79 0.25 16.17 23.35
C ASP A 79 -0.08 17.17 24.49
N PRO A 80 0.66 18.29 24.63
CA PRO A 80 0.43 19.19 25.75
C PRO A 80 -0.87 20.01 25.63
N GLU A 81 -1.34 20.53 26.76
CA GLU A 81 -2.46 21.48 26.80
C GLU A 81 -2.19 22.70 25.91
N GLY A 82 -3.14 23.04 25.03
CA GLY A 82 -3.00 24.15 24.08
C GLY A 82 -1.97 23.94 22.96
N ARG A 83 -1.41 22.73 22.80
CA ARG A 83 -0.29 22.41 21.90
C ARG A 83 -0.48 21.07 21.17
N SER A 84 -1.54 20.95 20.38
CA SER A 84 -1.76 19.73 19.56
C SER A 84 -0.80 19.60 18.38
N GLY A 85 -0.62 18.36 17.92
CA GLY A 85 0.29 17.98 16.85
C GLY A 85 1.73 17.78 17.31
N PHE A 86 2.02 17.70 18.60
CA PHE A 86 3.38 17.71 19.14
C PHE A 86 4.11 16.38 18.97
N ALA A 87 3.47 15.24 19.25
CA ALA A 87 4.02 13.93 18.99
C ALA A 87 4.38 13.78 17.50
N HIS A 88 3.47 14.19 16.61
CA HIS A 88 3.70 14.21 15.16
C HIS A 88 4.78 15.22 14.75
N LEU A 89 4.85 16.39 15.36
CA LEU A 89 5.94 17.33 15.13
C LEU A 89 7.29 16.75 15.55
N PHE A 90 7.34 15.94 16.61
CA PHE A 90 8.57 15.27 17.05
C PHE A 90 8.99 14.14 16.11
N GLU A 91 8.04 13.42 15.51
CA GLU A 91 8.29 12.50 14.39
C GLU A 91 9.15 13.17 13.29
N HIS A 92 8.81 14.42 12.98
CA HIS A 92 9.58 15.24 12.05
C HIS A 92 10.93 15.66 12.64
N ILE A 93 10.93 16.32 13.80
CA ILE A 93 12.12 16.94 14.41
C ILE A 93 13.24 15.92 14.67
N LEU A 94 12.92 14.75 15.23
CA LEU A 94 13.92 13.72 15.55
C LEU A 94 14.51 13.06 14.30
N SER A 95 13.94 13.32 13.12
CA SER A 95 14.48 12.88 11.84
C SER A 95 15.46 13.87 11.19
N ARG A 96 15.75 15.03 11.82
CA ARG A 96 16.47 16.13 11.14
C ARG A 96 17.94 16.27 11.52
N LYS A 97 18.25 16.62 12.77
CA LYS A 97 19.61 16.94 13.22
C LYS A 97 19.93 16.29 14.57
N THR A 98 21.19 15.90 14.75
CA THR A 98 21.78 15.58 16.06
C THR A 98 23.10 16.34 16.21
N GLU A 99 23.76 16.23 17.36
CA GLU A 99 25.09 16.81 17.55
C GLU A 99 26.10 16.36 16.47
N ASN A 100 25.99 15.13 15.96
CA ASN A 100 26.89 14.59 14.94
C ASN A 100 26.28 14.52 13.53
N MET A 101 24.95 14.61 13.40
CA MET A 101 24.26 14.50 12.11
C MET A 101 23.66 15.84 11.66
N PRO A 102 24.18 16.49 10.60
CA PRO A 102 23.54 17.64 10.00
C PRO A 102 22.20 17.26 9.33
N TYR A 103 21.43 18.28 8.96
CA TYR A 103 20.16 18.13 8.27
C TYR A 103 20.32 17.19 7.05
N ASN A 104 19.35 16.29 6.87
CA ASN A 104 19.31 15.29 5.79
C ASN A 104 20.34 14.14 5.87
N MET A 105 21.24 14.09 6.87
CA MET A 105 22.21 12.99 6.98
C MET A 105 21.55 11.63 7.19
N ILE A 106 20.50 11.54 8.00
CA ILE A 106 19.75 10.29 8.24
C ILE A 106 19.19 9.73 6.91
N ASN A 107 18.64 10.59 6.05
CA ASN A 107 18.16 10.15 4.74
C ASN A 107 19.30 9.56 3.89
N ARG A 108 20.47 10.22 3.87
CA ARG A 108 21.64 9.73 3.14
C ARG A 108 22.17 8.42 3.72
N LEU A 109 22.25 8.28 5.05
CA LEU A 109 22.68 7.04 5.71
C LEU A 109 21.78 5.84 5.40
N THR A 110 20.55 6.07 4.93
CA THR A 110 19.63 5.02 4.52
C THR A 110 19.57 4.86 3.00
N GLU A 111 19.22 5.91 2.26
CA GLU A 111 18.97 5.83 0.81
C GLU A 111 20.26 5.54 0.01
N ASP A 112 21.40 6.12 0.41
CA ASP A 112 22.68 5.92 -0.31
C ASP A 112 23.22 4.49 -0.19
N VAL A 113 22.72 3.73 0.79
CA VAL A 113 23.06 2.31 1.00
C VAL A 113 21.95 1.38 0.53
N GLY A 114 20.94 1.93 -0.15
CA GLY A 114 19.78 1.22 -0.64
C GLY A 114 18.79 0.74 0.39
N GLY A 115 18.80 1.34 1.58
CA GLY A 115 17.70 1.20 2.50
C GLY A 115 16.48 2.04 2.15
N GLN A 116 15.45 1.91 2.97
CA GLN A 116 14.34 2.84 3.07
C GLN A 116 14.06 3.16 4.54
N ARG A 117 13.56 4.37 4.80
CA ARG A 117 13.21 4.81 6.15
C ARG A 117 11.83 5.41 6.17
N ASN A 118 11.19 5.35 7.33
CA ASN A 118 10.04 6.19 7.62
C ASN A 118 9.87 6.36 9.12
N ALA A 119 8.87 7.15 9.50
CA ALA A 119 8.38 7.26 10.86
C ALA A 119 6.84 7.35 10.81
N SER A 120 6.19 7.14 11.95
CA SER A 120 4.75 7.40 12.07
C SER A 120 4.33 7.66 13.52
N THR A 121 3.24 8.41 13.68
CA THR A 121 2.63 8.75 14.96
C THR A 121 1.17 8.29 14.97
N GLY A 122 0.79 7.58 16.03
CA GLY A 122 -0.58 7.25 16.38
C GLY A 122 -0.95 7.80 17.75
N ASP A 123 -2.10 7.40 18.27
CA ASP A 123 -2.56 7.87 19.59
C ASP A 123 -1.68 7.40 20.73
N ASP A 124 -1.24 6.14 20.69
CA ASP A 124 -0.44 5.52 21.75
C ASP A 124 1.08 5.65 21.55
N ARG A 125 1.54 5.98 20.34
CA ARG A 125 2.97 5.81 20.00
C ARG A 125 3.51 6.71 18.91
N THR A 126 4.82 6.87 18.92
CA THR A 126 5.64 7.41 17.83
C THR A 126 6.75 6.43 17.54
N ASN A 127 6.92 6.01 16.29
CA ASN A 127 7.98 5.08 15.92
C ASN A 127 8.81 5.58 14.75
N TYR A 128 10.07 5.17 14.72
CA TYR A 128 11.01 5.47 13.65
C TYR A 128 11.68 4.18 13.21
N TYR A 129 11.72 3.93 11.91
CA TYR A 129 12.30 2.70 11.40
C TYR A 129 13.08 2.88 10.10
N GLU A 130 14.06 2.01 9.95
CA GLU A 130 14.99 1.97 8.83
C GLU A 130 15.16 0.50 8.44
N ILE A 131 14.99 0.20 7.15
CA ILE A 131 15.25 -1.11 6.56
C ILE A 131 16.44 -0.93 5.63
N VAL A 132 17.59 -1.51 5.96
CA VAL A 132 18.87 -1.36 5.25
C VAL A 132 19.48 -2.72 4.95
N PRO A 133 20.48 -2.83 4.04
CA PRO A 133 21.31 -4.03 3.98
C PRO A 133 21.95 -4.33 5.34
N ALA A 134 22.01 -5.61 5.70
CA ALA A 134 22.36 -6.09 7.04
C ALA A 134 23.72 -5.59 7.57
N GLU A 135 24.68 -5.37 6.68
CA GLU A 135 26.01 -4.86 7.02
C GLU A 135 26.00 -3.46 7.64
N TYR A 136 24.92 -2.68 7.46
CA TYR A 136 24.73 -1.33 8.00
C TYR A 136 23.99 -1.31 9.36
N LEU A 137 23.78 -2.47 10.00
CA LEU A 137 23.13 -2.54 11.32
C LEU A 137 23.76 -1.57 12.33
N GLU A 138 25.09 -1.57 12.46
CA GLU A 138 25.78 -0.72 13.43
C GLU A 138 25.53 0.77 13.15
N THR A 139 25.55 1.17 11.88
CA THR A 139 25.24 2.54 11.45
C THR A 139 23.83 2.96 11.89
N MET A 140 22.84 2.07 11.75
CA MET A 140 21.46 2.37 12.16
C MET A 140 21.30 2.41 13.68
N LEU A 141 21.97 1.53 14.42
CA LEU A 141 21.98 1.57 15.89
C LEU A 141 22.61 2.86 16.42
N TRP A 142 23.73 3.30 15.83
CA TRP A 142 24.32 4.60 16.14
C TRP A 142 23.37 5.75 15.80
N THR A 143 22.69 5.69 14.66
CA THR A 143 21.71 6.71 14.22
C THR A 143 20.57 6.85 15.23
N HIS A 144 20.01 5.72 15.71
CA HIS A 144 18.96 5.71 16.73
C HIS A 144 19.45 6.22 18.08
N ALA A 145 20.67 5.86 18.50
CA ALA A 145 21.25 6.34 19.74
C ALA A 145 21.50 7.86 19.71
N GLU A 146 21.99 8.39 18.59
CA GLU A 146 22.16 9.84 18.38
C GLU A 146 20.81 10.58 18.43
N ARG A 147 19.79 10.04 17.73
CA ARG A 147 18.42 10.58 17.73
C ARG A 147 17.81 10.63 19.13
N MET A 148 18.04 9.58 19.93
CA MET A 148 17.51 9.46 21.29
C MET A 148 18.26 10.35 22.28
N ALA A 149 19.60 10.39 22.20
CA ALA A 149 20.42 11.02 23.23
C ALA A 149 20.72 12.49 22.96
N ARG A 150 20.87 12.89 21.69
CA ARG A 150 21.51 14.16 21.29
C ARG A 150 20.80 14.87 20.12
N PRO A 151 19.45 14.96 20.08
CA PRO A 151 18.79 15.69 19.01
C PRO A 151 19.06 17.20 19.11
N VAL A 152 19.27 17.84 17.97
CA VAL A 152 19.40 19.30 17.88
C VAL A 152 18.03 19.87 17.56
N VAL A 153 17.38 20.42 18.59
CA VAL A 153 16.12 21.16 18.50
C VAL A 153 16.45 22.64 18.65
N ASP A 154 16.76 23.28 17.51
CA ASP A 154 17.05 24.71 17.37
C ASP A 154 15.91 25.44 16.63
N ASP A 155 15.98 26.77 16.52
CA ASP A 155 14.95 27.58 15.84
C ASP A 155 14.77 27.16 14.38
N GLU A 156 15.87 26.83 13.68
CA GLU A 156 15.83 26.42 12.28
C GLU A 156 15.03 25.12 12.11
N VAL A 157 15.33 24.09 12.90
CA VAL A 157 14.61 22.81 12.85
C VAL A 157 13.17 22.99 13.28
N PHE A 158 12.93 23.69 14.40
CA PHE A 158 11.58 23.87 14.92
C PHE A 158 10.67 24.60 13.93
N GLU A 159 11.07 25.77 13.44
CA GLU A 159 10.22 26.58 12.55
C GLU A 159 9.98 25.92 11.20
N ARG A 160 11.01 25.26 10.66
CA ARG A 160 10.92 24.55 9.38
C ARG A 160 9.97 23.35 9.49
N GLU A 161 10.16 22.49 10.48
CA GLU A 161 9.32 21.29 10.62
C GLU A 161 7.89 21.65 11.01
N ARG A 162 7.69 22.66 11.85
CA ARG A 162 6.36 23.18 12.19
C ARG A 162 5.61 23.69 10.96
N SER A 163 6.31 24.38 10.06
CA SER A 163 5.74 24.85 8.80
C SER A 163 5.38 23.68 7.87
N ILE A 164 6.21 22.64 7.81
CA ILE A 164 5.92 21.42 7.03
C ILE A 164 4.69 20.70 7.57
N VAL A 165 4.57 20.51 8.90
CA VAL A 165 3.41 19.85 9.51
C VAL A 165 2.11 20.62 9.24
N LYS A 166 2.14 21.97 9.30
CA LYS A 166 0.98 22.79 8.91
C LYS A 166 0.57 22.55 7.45
N GLU A 167 1.54 22.40 6.56
CA GLU A 167 1.27 22.13 5.15
C GLU A 167 0.76 20.71 4.92
N GLU A 168 1.27 19.73 5.66
CA GLU A 168 0.73 18.37 5.65
C GLU A 168 -0.73 18.34 6.11
N LEU A 169 -1.09 19.08 7.15
CA LEU A 169 -2.48 19.23 7.60
C LEU A 169 -3.36 19.77 6.45
N ARG A 170 -2.89 20.79 5.72
CA ARG A 170 -3.63 21.32 4.56
C ARG A 170 -3.81 20.26 3.48
N GLN A 171 -2.75 19.56 3.12
CA GLN A 171 -2.75 18.61 2.00
C GLN A 171 -3.48 17.30 2.31
N ARG A 172 -3.35 16.78 3.53
CA ARG A 172 -3.88 15.46 3.91
C ARG A 172 -5.23 15.52 4.62
N VAL A 173 -5.65 16.68 5.12
CA VAL A 173 -6.88 16.80 5.92
C VAL A 173 -7.84 17.86 5.39
N LEU A 174 -7.36 19.08 5.08
CA LEU A 174 -8.25 20.16 4.63
C LEU A 174 -8.56 20.10 3.14
N ALA A 175 -7.61 19.65 2.31
CA ALA A 175 -7.78 19.55 0.87
C ALA A 175 -8.61 18.32 0.42
N PRO A 176 -8.45 17.11 1.00
CA PRO A 176 -9.25 15.96 0.59
C PRO A 176 -10.72 16.12 1.02
N PRO A 177 -11.70 15.80 0.15
CA PRO A 177 -13.12 16.04 0.43
C PRO A 177 -13.64 15.48 1.76
N TYR A 178 -13.11 14.34 2.21
CA TYR A 178 -13.56 13.65 3.43
C TYR A 178 -12.52 13.73 4.57
N GLY A 179 -11.45 14.51 4.41
CA GLY A 179 -10.33 14.53 5.36
C GLY A 179 -10.75 15.00 6.76
N ILE A 180 -11.54 16.08 6.85
CA ILE A 180 -12.07 16.59 8.13
C ILE A 180 -12.98 15.57 8.82
N MET A 181 -13.85 14.90 8.04
CA MET A 181 -14.71 13.84 8.55
C MET A 181 -13.85 12.75 9.21
N GLN A 182 -12.91 12.19 8.45
CA GLN A 182 -12.10 11.05 8.88
C GLN A 182 -11.16 11.38 10.04
N ARG A 183 -10.58 12.58 10.07
CA ARG A 183 -9.52 12.94 11.03
C ARG A 183 -9.99 13.72 12.25
N TYR A 184 -11.09 14.47 12.18
CA TYR A 184 -11.62 15.24 13.30
C TYR A 184 -13.00 14.77 13.75
N LEU A 185 -13.98 14.69 12.83
CA LEU A 185 -15.38 14.44 13.22
C LEU A 185 -15.54 13.11 13.95
N LEU A 186 -14.92 12.04 13.43
CA LEU A 186 -15.04 10.69 14.01
C LEU A 186 -14.42 10.63 15.41
N ALA A 187 -13.14 10.99 15.56
CA ALA A 187 -12.45 10.97 16.85
C ALA A 187 -13.10 11.90 17.88
N GLU A 188 -13.51 13.11 17.47
CA GLU A 188 -14.16 14.08 18.36
C GLU A 188 -15.47 13.55 18.96
N ASN A 189 -16.17 12.69 18.23
CA ASN A 189 -17.46 12.13 18.64
C ASN A 189 -17.40 10.67 19.14
N ALA A 190 -16.25 10.00 18.99
CA ALA A 190 -16.01 8.70 19.61
C ALA A 190 -15.89 8.82 21.14
N TYR A 191 -15.21 9.88 21.60
CA TYR A 191 -14.77 10.05 22.99
C TYR A 191 -15.32 11.33 23.60
N ASP A 192 -15.81 11.28 24.84
CA ASP A 192 -16.19 12.48 25.61
C ASP A 192 -15.05 12.96 26.51
N VAL A 193 -14.32 12.05 27.18
CA VAL A 193 -13.28 12.38 28.18
C VAL A 193 -11.88 11.86 27.87
N LEU A 194 -11.76 10.93 26.93
CA LEU A 194 -10.48 10.36 26.53
C LEU A 194 -9.64 11.32 25.65
N PRO A 195 -8.32 11.43 25.86
CA PRO A 195 -7.44 12.36 25.12
C PRO A 195 -7.36 12.06 23.62
N GLU A 196 -7.61 10.83 23.20
CA GLU A 196 -7.73 10.36 21.80
C GLU A 196 -8.82 11.13 21.02
N ARG A 197 -9.72 11.84 21.72
CA ARG A 197 -10.64 12.82 21.13
C ARG A 197 -9.92 13.88 20.28
N ARG A 198 -8.67 14.21 20.62
CA ARG A 198 -7.85 15.19 19.91
C ARG A 198 -6.92 14.49 18.92
N THR A 199 -7.16 14.74 17.64
CA THR A 199 -6.38 14.15 16.56
C THR A 199 -4.91 14.53 16.58
N GLY A 200 -4.04 13.58 16.22
CA GLY A 200 -2.59 13.75 16.25
C GLY A 200 -1.98 14.67 15.20
N ILE A 201 -2.73 15.05 14.15
CA ILE A 201 -2.27 16.08 13.21
C ILE A 201 -2.35 17.50 13.82
N GLY A 202 -3.11 17.66 14.91
CA GLY A 202 -3.28 18.91 15.63
C GLY A 202 -4.13 19.97 14.93
N SER A 203 -3.89 21.25 15.22
CA SER A 203 -4.53 22.38 14.55
C SER A 203 -3.51 23.46 14.20
N ILE A 204 -3.78 24.24 13.15
CA ILE A 204 -2.90 25.36 12.74
C ILE A 204 -2.70 26.34 13.91
N GLU A 205 -3.77 26.71 14.61
CA GLU A 205 -3.72 27.63 15.75
C GLU A 205 -2.78 27.12 16.87
N GLN A 206 -2.91 25.85 17.26
CA GLN A 206 -2.10 25.31 18.34
C GLN A 206 -0.65 25.06 17.91
N LEU A 207 -0.42 24.70 16.64
CA LEU A 207 0.92 24.66 16.06
C LEU A 207 1.55 26.06 16.02
N ASP A 208 0.81 27.11 15.67
CA ASP A 208 1.32 28.50 15.67
C ASP A 208 1.64 29.00 17.08
N SER A 209 0.86 28.56 18.08
CA SER A 209 1.10 28.89 19.49
C SER A 209 2.30 28.17 20.11
N ALA A 210 2.79 27.10 19.48
CA ALA A 210 3.94 26.32 19.92
C ALA A 210 5.23 27.15 19.93
N THR A 211 6.05 26.99 20.95
CA THR A 211 7.37 27.63 21.06
C THR A 211 8.51 26.61 21.04
N LEU A 212 9.73 27.05 20.73
CA LEU A 212 10.92 26.20 20.84
C LEU A 212 11.10 25.64 22.27
N ASN A 213 10.78 26.43 23.29
CA ASN A 213 10.84 25.97 24.68
C ASN A 213 9.81 24.87 24.97
N ASP A 214 8.62 24.94 24.36
CA ASP A 214 7.62 23.87 24.45
C ASP A 214 8.20 22.57 23.84
N ALA A 215 8.78 22.64 22.65
CA ALA A 215 9.37 21.46 22.00
C ALA A 215 10.49 20.86 22.86
N ARG A 216 11.42 21.68 23.35
CA ARG A 216 12.53 21.21 24.20
C ARG A 216 12.04 20.62 25.53
N GLY A 217 10.98 21.18 26.12
CA GLY A 217 10.33 20.65 27.31
C GLY A 217 9.68 19.29 27.05
N PHE A 218 8.95 19.17 25.94
CA PHE A 218 8.28 17.94 25.51
C PHE A 218 9.28 16.79 25.29
N HIS A 219 10.39 17.04 24.60
CA HIS A 219 11.46 16.05 24.43
C HIS A 219 11.96 15.50 25.78
N LYS A 220 12.32 16.40 26.70
CA LYS A 220 12.84 16.02 28.03
C LYS A 220 11.84 15.27 28.89
N ALA A 221 10.56 15.51 28.67
CA ALA A 221 9.47 14.89 29.42
C ALA A 221 9.11 13.49 28.90
N PHE A 222 9.18 13.26 27.59
CA PHE A 222 8.60 12.07 26.96
C PHE A 222 9.60 11.17 26.24
N TYR A 223 10.72 11.70 25.72
CA TYR A 223 11.65 10.94 24.89
C TYR A 223 12.90 10.52 25.68
N GLY A 224 13.08 9.22 25.84
CA GLY A 224 14.27 8.62 26.44
C GLY A 224 14.19 7.09 26.46
N PRO A 225 15.24 6.40 26.95
CA PRO A 225 15.30 4.95 26.93
C PRO A 225 14.19 4.30 27.78
N ASP A 226 13.74 4.95 28.86
CA ASP A 226 12.74 4.42 29.79
C ASP A 226 11.29 4.43 29.26
N THR A 227 11.03 5.02 28.09
CA THR A 227 9.75 4.98 27.36
C THR A 227 9.88 4.33 25.99
N ALA A 228 11.03 3.73 25.69
CA ALA A 228 11.34 3.25 24.36
C ALA A 228 11.54 1.73 24.31
N THR A 229 11.22 1.16 23.15
CA THR A 229 11.60 -0.19 22.75
C THR A 229 12.35 -0.15 21.42
N LEU A 230 13.53 -0.74 21.38
CA LEU A 230 14.28 -0.99 20.15
C LEU A 230 13.95 -2.39 19.63
N ILE A 231 13.35 -2.48 18.44
CA ILE A 231 13.08 -3.73 17.74
C ILE A 231 14.08 -3.88 16.59
N VAL A 232 14.81 -4.99 16.54
CA VAL A 232 15.74 -5.33 15.46
C VAL A 232 15.33 -6.65 14.83
N ALA A 233 15.03 -6.65 13.53
CA ALA A 233 14.53 -7.82 12.81
C ALA A 233 15.25 -8.01 11.47
N GLY A 234 15.60 -9.24 11.11
CA GLY A 234 16.31 -9.55 9.86
C GLY A 234 17.69 -10.16 10.11
N ASN A 235 18.63 -9.97 9.19
CA ASN A 235 19.88 -10.70 9.21
C ASN A 235 20.94 -10.03 10.09
N PHE A 236 21.16 -10.60 11.26
CA PHE A 236 22.22 -10.19 12.17
C PHE A 236 22.66 -11.34 13.08
N ASP A 237 23.83 -11.16 13.70
CA ASP A 237 24.31 -12.03 14.77
C ASP A 237 23.77 -11.53 16.12
N PRO A 238 23.01 -12.35 16.89
CA PRO A 238 22.44 -11.91 18.16
C PRO A 238 23.47 -11.49 19.21
N ALA A 239 24.64 -12.13 19.25
CA ALA A 239 25.70 -11.78 20.20
C ALA A 239 26.33 -10.43 19.84
N LYS A 240 26.55 -10.17 18.54
CA LYS A 240 27.00 -8.85 18.08
C LYS A 240 25.96 -7.78 18.37
N LEU A 241 24.67 -8.06 18.13
CA LEU A 241 23.61 -7.10 18.45
C LEU A 241 23.64 -6.70 19.92
N LYS A 242 23.75 -7.66 20.84
CA LYS A 242 23.84 -7.36 22.27
C LYS A 242 25.01 -6.42 22.60
N ALA A 243 26.19 -6.68 22.05
CA ALA A 243 27.36 -5.83 22.25
C ALA A 243 27.17 -4.41 21.68
N LEU A 244 26.55 -4.29 20.50
CA LEU A 244 26.24 -2.98 19.89
C LEU A 244 25.19 -2.22 20.68
N VAL A 245 24.15 -2.90 21.18
CA VAL A 245 23.14 -2.30 22.05
C VAL A 245 23.77 -1.78 23.34
N ASP A 246 24.62 -2.60 23.99
CA ASP A 246 25.34 -2.19 25.20
C ASP A 246 26.26 -0.97 24.91
N LYS A 247 26.96 -0.97 23.76
CA LYS A 247 27.84 0.14 23.33
C LYS A 247 27.11 1.46 23.12
N TYR A 248 25.98 1.46 22.41
CA TYR A 248 25.33 2.70 21.98
C TYR A 248 24.24 3.19 22.91
N PHE A 249 23.55 2.30 23.61
CA PHE A 249 22.36 2.68 24.38
C PHE A 249 22.56 2.63 25.90
N ALA A 250 23.46 1.80 26.44
CA ALA A 250 23.53 1.59 27.90
C ALA A 250 23.89 2.86 28.70
N ALA A 251 24.69 3.75 28.11
CA ALA A 251 25.11 5.00 28.74
C ALA A 251 24.10 6.15 28.59
N ILE A 252 23.04 5.98 27.78
CA ILE A 252 22.02 7.01 27.61
C ILE A 252 21.24 7.13 28.93
N PRO A 253 21.19 8.31 29.55
CA PRO A 253 20.48 8.49 30.80
C PRO A 253 18.96 8.36 30.59
N ARG A 254 18.25 8.02 31.66
CA ARG A 254 16.78 8.14 31.71
C ARG A 254 16.36 9.60 31.49
N ARG A 255 15.09 9.80 31.12
CA ARG A 255 14.49 11.14 30.99
C ARG A 255 14.75 11.99 32.24
N ALA A 256 15.12 13.25 32.03
CA ALA A 256 15.48 14.16 33.12
C ALA A 256 14.26 14.69 33.90
N ASN A 257 13.12 14.90 33.22
CA ASN A 257 11.89 15.45 33.80
C ASN A 257 10.67 14.60 33.40
N PRO A 258 10.63 13.29 33.73
CA PRO A 258 9.67 12.37 33.17
C PRO A 258 8.23 12.75 33.53
N ILE A 259 7.36 12.78 32.52
CA ILE A 259 5.90 12.72 32.68
C ILE A 259 5.46 11.28 32.39
N THR A 260 4.45 10.80 33.12
CA THR A 260 3.86 9.49 32.86
C THR A 260 3.16 9.46 31.49
N THR A 261 3.33 8.36 30.76
CA THR A 261 2.66 8.11 29.48
C THR A 261 1.27 7.52 29.69
N ASP A 262 1.08 6.82 30.82
CA ASP A 262 -0.20 6.24 31.26
C ASP A 262 -1.29 7.29 31.43
N ILE A 263 -2.45 7.04 30.81
CA ILE A 263 -3.67 7.81 31.02
C ILE A 263 -4.59 7.00 31.95
N ALA A 264 -4.92 7.57 33.12
CA ALA A 264 -5.80 6.92 34.09
C ALA A 264 -7.31 7.06 33.76
N THR A 265 -7.66 8.04 32.93
CA THR A 265 -9.05 8.30 32.52
C THR A 265 -9.60 7.12 31.73
N ARG A 266 -10.88 6.77 31.96
CA ARG A 266 -11.61 5.77 31.19
C ARG A 266 -12.94 6.34 30.75
N GLU A 267 -13.33 6.02 29.52
CA GLU A 267 -14.61 6.44 28.95
C GLU A 267 -15.75 5.66 29.60
N SER A 268 -16.80 6.36 30.04
CA SER A 268 -18.04 5.69 30.44
C SER A 268 -18.83 5.32 29.18
N ARG A 269 -19.48 4.16 29.20
CA ARG A 269 -20.34 3.76 28.07
C ARG A 269 -21.43 4.80 27.85
N ARG A 270 -21.56 5.25 26.60
CA ARG A 270 -22.67 6.11 26.18
C ARG A 270 -24.00 5.40 26.41
N THR A 271 -25.00 6.12 26.92
CA THR A 271 -26.35 5.59 27.22
C THR A 271 -27.47 6.31 26.49
N LYS A 272 -27.14 7.34 25.70
CA LYS A 272 -28.08 8.08 24.86
C LYS A 272 -27.52 8.24 23.46
N PRO A 273 -28.31 8.03 22.40
CA PRO A 273 -27.85 8.24 21.05
C PRO A 273 -27.57 9.72 20.80
N ARG A 274 -26.62 9.99 19.90
CA ARG A 274 -26.29 11.35 19.43
C ARG A 274 -26.37 11.39 17.91
N VAL A 275 -26.76 12.54 17.36
CA VAL A 275 -26.71 12.80 15.92
C VAL A 275 -25.83 14.01 15.69
N VAL A 276 -24.89 13.91 14.77
CA VAL A 276 -24.03 15.02 14.35
C VAL A 276 -24.07 15.19 12.84
N ASN A 277 -24.04 16.43 12.36
CA ASN A 277 -24.10 16.71 10.93
C ASN A 277 -22.88 17.53 10.56
N GLY A 278 -21.91 16.88 9.92
CA GLY A 278 -20.72 17.56 9.41
C GLY A 278 -20.93 18.08 8.00
N THR A 279 -20.18 19.13 7.67
CA THR A 279 -20.10 19.62 6.30
C THR A 279 -18.64 19.83 5.88
N GLY A 280 -18.40 19.88 4.56
CA GLY A 280 -17.09 20.24 3.98
C GLY A 280 -17.25 20.99 2.66
N PRO A 281 -16.34 21.91 2.31
CA PRO A 281 -16.51 22.82 1.17
C PRO A 281 -16.46 22.12 -0.20
N ASN A 282 -15.77 20.99 -0.29
CA ASN A 282 -15.48 20.29 -1.54
C ASN A 282 -15.95 18.82 -1.54
N VAL A 283 -17.01 18.51 -0.79
CA VAL A 283 -17.60 17.16 -0.71
C VAL A 283 -18.44 16.86 -1.96
N PRO A 284 -18.02 15.95 -2.86
CA PRO A 284 -18.75 15.70 -4.11
C PRO A 284 -19.96 14.76 -3.93
N LEU A 285 -19.90 13.85 -2.96
CA LEU A 285 -20.93 12.87 -2.64
C LEU A 285 -21.15 12.83 -1.13
N PRO A 286 -22.40 12.76 -0.64
CA PRO A 286 -22.65 12.77 0.79
C PRO A 286 -22.23 11.44 1.43
N ALA A 287 -21.78 11.49 2.67
CA ALA A 287 -21.45 10.31 3.47
C ALA A 287 -22.36 10.21 4.71
N VAL A 288 -22.57 8.97 5.17
CA VAL A 288 -23.36 8.68 6.38
C VAL A 288 -22.81 7.46 7.08
N GLY A 289 -22.86 7.47 8.41
CA GLY A 289 -22.36 6.36 9.20
C GLY A 289 -22.77 6.42 10.66
N ALA A 290 -22.15 5.54 11.43
CA ALA A 290 -22.32 5.42 12.86
C ALA A 290 -20.94 5.37 13.54
N ILE A 291 -20.89 5.72 14.83
CA ILE A 291 -19.71 5.57 15.69
C ILE A 291 -20.17 4.82 16.95
N TYR A 292 -19.49 3.73 17.26
CA TYR A 292 -19.70 2.92 18.45
C TYR A 292 -18.42 2.89 19.28
N GLN A 293 -18.53 3.15 20.58
CA GLN A 293 -17.40 3.02 21.51
C GLN A 293 -17.01 1.55 21.67
N LEU A 294 -15.71 1.29 21.69
CA LEU A 294 -15.12 -0.03 21.91
C LEU A 294 -14.31 -0.06 23.22
N PRO A 295 -14.05 -1.25 23.79
CA PRO A 295 -13.19 -1.35 24.95
C PRO A 295 -11.72 -1.02 24.64
N PRO A 296 -10.88 -0.90 25.68
CA PRO A 296 -9.42 -0.91 25.55
C PRO A 296 -8.88 -2.08 24.71
N ALA A 297 -7.74 -1.89 24.06
CA ALA A 297 -7.08 -2.91 23.22
C ALA A 297 -6.75 -4.22 23.96
N ALA A 298 -6.55 -4.17 25.28
CA ALA A 298 -6.26 -5.34 26.10
C ALA A 298 -7.52 -6.16 26.50
N ASP A 299 -8.73 -5.69 26.17
CA ASP A 299 -9.97 -6.35 26.56
C ASP A 299 -10.18 -7.68 25.81
N ALA A 300 -10.76 -8.67 26.51
CA ALA A 300 -11.01 -10.00 25.95
C ALA A 300 -12.00 -9.98 24.76
N ASP A 301 -12.84 -8.95 24.66
CA ASP A 301 -13.81 -8.78 23.57
C ASP A 301 -13.16 -8.36 22.25
N ILE A 302 -11.94 -7.82 22.25
CA ILE A 302 -11.28 -7.29 21.05
C ILE A 302 -11.17 -8.35 19.94
N ALA A 303 -10.87 -9.61 20.29
CA ALA A 303 -10.79 -10.68 19.28
C ALA A 303 -12.13 -10.94 18.58
N ALA A 304 -13.24 -10.92 19.32
CA ALA A 304 -14.57 -11.10 18.74
C ALA A 304 -15.05 -9.85 17.99
N LEU A 305 -14.65 -8.65 18.44
CA LEU A 305 -14.89 -7.39 17.74
C LEU A 305 -14.11 -7.28 16.42
N THR A 306 -12.86 -7.75 16.37
CA THR A 306 -12.09 -7.84 15.11
C THR A 306 -12.73 -8.82 14.12
N VAL A 307 -13.27 -9.95 14.60
CA VAL A 307 -14.04 -10.88 13.74
C VAL A 307 -15.34 -10.24 13.26
N LEU A 308 -16.01 -9.46 14.13
CA LEU A 308 -17.22 -8.73 13.77
C LEU A 308 -16.97 -7.70 12.66
N ASP A 309 -15.96 -6.85 12.82
CA ASP A 309 -15.52 -5.89 11.79
C ASP A 309 -15.25 -6.61 10.47
N ALA A 310 -14.48 -7.70 10.48
CA ALA A 310 -14.21 -8.47 9.27
C ALA A 310 -15.49 -8.96 8.56
N VAL A 311 -16.51 -9.44 9.30
CA VAL A 311 -17.81 -9.84 8.70
C VAL A 311 -18.57 -8.65 8.11
N LEU A 312 -18.49 -7.48 8.76
CA LEU A 312 -19.23 -6.29 8.36
C LEU A 312 -18.60 -5.59 7.15
N SER A 313 -17.27 -5.50 7.09
CA SER A 313 -16.55 -4.55 6.25
C SER A 313 -15.50 -5.14 5.31
N THR A 314 -14.95 -6.33 5.58
CA THR A 314 -13.78 -6.85 4.86
C THR A 314 -14.16 -7.64 3.61
N GLY A 315 -13.71 -7.16 2.45
CA GLY A 315 -13.92 -7.83 1.15
C GLY A 315 -15.24 -7.50 0.47
N GLU A 316 -15.40 -7.98 -0.76
CA GLU A 316 -16.59 -7.74 -1.59
C GLU A 316 -17.76 -8.65 -1.21
N ASN A 317 -17.56 -9.62 -0.31
CA ASN A 317 -18.62 -10.46 0.24
C ASN A 317 -19.11 -10.02 1.64
N SER A 318 -18.54 -8.97 2.21
CA SER A 318 -18.96 -8.43 3.51
C SER A 318 -20.41 -7.92 3.53
N ARG A 319 -21.04 -7.92 4.71
CA ARG A 319 -22.46 -7.54 4.86
C ARG A 319 -22.75 -6.13 4.36
N LEU A 320 -21.92 -5.16 4.73
CA LEU A 320 -22.13 -3.77 4.35
C LEU A 320 -21.89 -3.56 2.84
N TYR A 321 -20.89 -4.22 2.25
CA TYR A 321 -20.67 -4.15 0.80
C TYR A 321 -21.87 -4.71 0.03
N ASN A 322 -22.39 -5.86 0.47
CA ASN A 322 -23.57 -6.49 -0.13
C ASN A 322 -24.81 -5.60 -0.02
N ALA A 323 -25.03 -5.00 1.15
CA ALA A 323 -26.22 -4.19 1.42
C ALA A 323 -26.20 -2.83 0.71
N LEU A 324 -25.01 -2.24 0.49
CA LEU A 324 -24.88 -0.84 0.05
C LEU A 324 -24.24 -0.67 -1.32
N VAL A 325 -23.10 -1.32 -1.59
CA VAL A 325 -22.39 -1.15 -2.86
C VAL A 325 -23.02 -2.01 -3.94
N ARG A 326 -23.29 -3.29 -3.64
CA ARG A 326 -23.86 -4.23 -4.62
C ARG A 326 -25.26 -3.80 -5.09
N THR A 327 -26.07 -3.23 -4.18
CA THR A 327 -27.40 -2.67 -4.46
C THR A 327 -27.37 -1.28 -5.12
N GLY A 328 -26.19 -0.68 -5.30
CA GLY A 328 -26.01 0.61 -5.96
C GLY A 328 -26.40 1.83 -5.14
N LYS A 329 -26.54 1.69 -3.81
CA LYS A 329 -26.85 2.77 -2.87
C LYS A 329 -25.61 3.59 -2.48
N ALA A 330 -24.47 2.93 -2.40
CA ALA A 330 -23.18 3.53 -2.11
C ALA A 330 -22.17 3.25 -3.23
N VAL A 331 -21.23 4.17 -3.41
CA VAL A 331 -20.05 3.96 -4.27
C VAL A 331 -18.89 3.34 -3.49
N GLN A 332 -18.90 3.52 -2.17
CA GLN A 332 -17.91 2.99 -1.26
C GLN A 332 -18.55 2.73 0.11
N VAL A 333 -18.11 1.66 0.76
CA VAL A 333 -18.32 1.41 2.18
C VAL A 333 -16.97 1.21 2.84
N SER A 334 -16.82 1.67 4.07
CA SER A 334 -15.59 1.55 4.84
C SER A 334 -15.91 1.51 6.33
N GLU A 335 -14.97 1.00 7.10
CA GLU A 335 -15.04 0.94 8.55
C GLU A 335 -13.72 1.43 9.12
N TYR A 336 -13.77 2.33 10.10
CA TYR A 336 -12.63 2.61 10.97
C TYR A 336 -12.76 1.73 12.20
N PHE A 337 -11.77 0.89 12.46
CA PHE A 337 -11.65 0.09 13.68
C PHE A 337 -10.41 0.55 14.43
N GLU A 338 -10.58 1.43 15.41
CA GLU A 338 -9.50 1.96 16.25
C GLU A 338 -9.51 1.23 17.59
N SER A 339 -8.35 0.70 17.99
CA SER A 339 -8.17 -0.10 19.21
C SER A 339 -6.97 0.42 19.99
N ASN A 340 -7.17 1.51 20.72
CA ASN A 340 -6.14 2.16 21.52
C ASN A 340 -6.06 1.59 22.94
N GLN A 341 -4.97 1.91 23.66
CA GLN A 341 -4.69 1.42 25.01
C GLN A 341 -5.80 1.75 26.02
N GLU A 342 -6.39 2.95 25.97
CA GLU A 342 -7.42 3.41 26.93
C GLU A 342 -8.86 3.12 26.49
N GLY A 343 -9.10 2.98 25.19
CA GLY A 343 -10.43 2.79 24.61
C GLY A 343 -10.45 3.02 23.10
N GLY A 344 -11.29 2.28 22.39
CA GLY A 344 -11.39 2.33 20.94
C GLY A 344 -12.72 2.87 20.43
N PHE A 345 -12.88 2.87 19.11
CA PHE A 345 -14.18 2.99 18.46
C PHE A 345 -14.22 2.21 17.15
N MET A 346 -15.42 1.81 16.74
CA MET A 346 -15.67 1.42 15.36
C MET A 346 -16.62 2.40 14.69
N SER A 347 -16.36 2.71 13.43
CA SER A 347 -17.20 3.61 12.64
C SER A 347 -17.46 3.06 11.25
N PRO A 348 -18.55 2.30 11.04
CA PRO A 348 -19.00 1.93 9.70
C PRO A 348 -19.67 3.13 9.03
N PHE A 349 -19.31 3.40 7.76
CA PHE A 349 -19.88 4.48 6.98
C PHE A 349 -19.87 4.18 5.48
N ALA A 350 -20.72 4.88 4.75
CA ALA A 350 -20.82 4.78 3.30
C ALA A 350 -20.77 6.15 2.63
N ILE A 351 -20.12 6.20 1.46
CA ILE A 351 -20.20 7.34 0.54
C ILE A 351 -21.25 7.00 -0.50
N LEU A 352 -22.30 7.82 -0.58
CA LEU A 352 -23.50 7.52 -1.34
C LEU A 352 -23.31 7.79 -2.83
N LYS A 353 -24.06 7.07 -3.66
CA LYS A 353 -24.27 7.49 -5.04
C LYS A 353 -25.16 8.75 -5.07
N GLY A 354 -24.88 9.68 -5.99
CA GLY A 354 -25.69 10.88 -6.17
C GLY A 354 -27.19 10.58 -6.32
N GLY A 355 -28.04 11.32 -5.60
CA GLY A 355 -29.49 11.13 -5.57
C GLY A 355 -30.00 10.05 -4.60
N THR A 356 -29.11 9.33 -3.91
CA THR A 356 -29.51 8.35 -2.87
C THR A 356 -29.87 9.05 -1.55
N SER A 357 -30.87 8.53 -0.84
CA SER A 357 -31.35 9.08 0.44
C SER A 357 -30.41 8.78 1.60
N LEU A 358 -29.96 9.81 2.32
CA LEU A 358 -29.13 9.68 3.53
C LEU A 358 -29.83 8.86 4.64
N PRO A 359 -31.10 9.16 5.03
CA PRO A 359 -31.82 8.36 6.01
C PRO A 359 -32.00 6.89 5.60
N GLU A 360 -32.17 6.61 4.30
CA GLU A 360 -32.28 5.23 3.81
C GLU A 360 -30.99 4.46 4.09
N VAL A 361 -29.84 5.02 3.71
CA VAL A 361 -28.54 4.36 3.91
C VAL A 361 -28.17 4.24 5.38
N ALA A 362 -28.45 5.26 6.19
CA ALA A 362 -28.32 5.18 7.65
C ALA A 362 -29.15 4.02 8.22
N GLY A 363 -30.40 3.87 7.75
CA GLY A 363 -31.28 2.77 8.13
C GLY A 363 -30.74 1.39 7.73
N ILE A 364 -30.12 1.27 6.55
CA ILE A 364 -29.48 0.02 6.12
C ILE A 364 -28.30 -0.33 7.02
N ILE A 365 -27.41 0.62 7.33
CA ILE A 365 -26.28 0.39 8.24
C ILE A 365 -26.80 -0.07 9.61
N ALA A 366 -27.77 0.65 10.18
CA ALA A 366 -28.36 0.27 11.46
C ALA A 366 -29.03 -1.12 11.44
N ALA A 367 -29.69 -1.47 10.33
CA ALA A 367 -30.31 -2.78 10.15
C ALA A 367 -29.28 -3.92 10.07
N GLU A 368 -28.11 -3.70 9.45
CA GLU A 368 -27.03 -4.69 9.45
C GLU A 368 -26.47 -4.92 10.86
N MET A 369 -26.24 -3.84 11.63
CA MET A 369 -25.81 -3.94 13.03
C MET A 369 -26.84 -4.71 13.87
N GLU A 370 -28.13 -4.38 13.73
CA GLU A 370 -29.20 -5.08 14.45
C GLU A 370 -29.38 -6.54 13.99
N ARG A 371 -29.12 -6.86 12.72
CA ARG A 371 -29.15 -8.24 12.25
C ARG A 371 -28.08 -9.10 12.92
N VAL A 372 -26.86 -8.58 13.08
CA VAL A 372 -25.83 -9.29 13.85
C VAL A 372 -26.25 -9.43 15.31
N ARG A 373 -26.77 -8.37 15.94
CA ARG A 373 -27.22 -8.41 17.34
C ARG A 373 -28.33 -9.44 17.56
N SER A 374 -29.36 -9.45 16.73
CA SER A 374 -30.55 -10.30 16.91
C SER A 374 -30.35 -11.74 16.41
N SER A 375 -29.74 -11.91 15.24
CA SER A 375 -29.68 -13.19 14.51
C SER A 375 -28.28 -13.79 14.44
N GLY A 376 -27.24 -13.03 14.83
CA GLY A 376 -25.85 -13.47 14.77
C GLY A 376 -25.27 -13.52 13.35
N ILE A 377 -24.21 -14.30 13.22
CA ILE A 377 -23.53 -14.58 11.95
C ILE A 377 -23.61 -16.07 11.61
N SER A 378 -23.58 -16.37 10.32
CA SER A 378 -23.52 -17.74 9.82
C SER A 378 -22.15 -18.37 10.04
N ALA A 379 -22.09 -19.71 9.97
CA ALA A 379 -20.82 -20.43 10.03
C ALA A 379 -19.89 -20.08 8.86
N ALA A 380 -20.44 -19.78 7.68
CA ALA A 380 -19.67 -19.39 6.51
C ALA A 380 -18.98 -18.03 6.72
N GLU A 381 -19.73 -17.04 7.20
CA GLU A 381 -19.19 -15.70 7.54
C GLU A 381 -18.09 -15.80 8.61
N LEU A 382 -18.29 -16.64 9.65
CA LEU A 382 -17.28 -16.83 10.69
C LEU A 382 -15.98 -17.44 10.14
N ILE A 383 -16.09 -18.45 9.26
CA ILE A 383 -14.92 -19.10 8.64
C ILE A 383 -14.20 -18.10 7.73
N GLU A 384 -14.96 -17.35 6.93
CA GLU A 384 -14.42 -16.34 6.02
C GLU A 384 -13.65 -15.26 6.76
N ALA A 385 -14.28 -14.60 7.74
CA ALA A 385 -13.65 -13.57 8.55
C ALA A 385 -12.37 -14.06 9.23
N LYS A 386 -12.39 -15.25 9.83
CA LYS A 386 -11.18 -15.84 10.45
C LYS A 386 -10.08 -16.09 9.41
N ASN A 387 -10.43 -16.64 8.25
CA ASN A 387 -9.45 -16.95 7.22
C ASN A 387 -8.84 -15.69 6.62
N GLN A 388 -9.62 -14.63 6.42
CA GLN A 388 -9.12 -13.32 6.00
C GLN A 388 -8.12 -12.74 7.03
N LEU A 389 -8.48 -12.72 8.32
CA LEU A 389 -7.62 -12.20 9.38
C LEU A 389 -6.31 -12.99 9.53
N LEU A 390 -6.38 -14.31 9.46
CA LEU A 390 -5.20 -15.19 9.56
C LEU A 390 -4.32 -15.09 8.31
N ALA A 391 -4.92 -14.95 7.12
CA ALA A 391 -4.17 -14.72 5.90
C ALA A 391 -3.49 -13.35 5.89
N ALA A 392 -4.14 -12.30 6.40
CA ALA A 392 -3.52 -10.99 6.56
C ALA A 392 -2.28 -11.04 7.46
N ALA A 393 -2.35 -11.80 8.56
CA ALA A 393 -1.18 -12.04 9.42
C ALA A 393 -0.07 -12.83 8.69
N LEU A 394 -0.41 -13.82 7.87
CA LEU A 394 0.58 -14.54 7.06
C LEU A 394 1.28 -13.61 6.05
N VAL A 395 0.53 -12.74 5.36
CA VAL A 395 1.09 -11.74 4.42
C VAL A 395 2.04 -10.79 5.16
N SER A 396 1.63 -10.25 6.31
CA SER A 396 2.46 -9.38 7.14
C SER A 396 3.77 -10.07 7.55
N ARG A 397 3.67 -11.33 8.02
CA ARG A 397 4.81 -12.09 8.56
C ARG A 397 5.79 -12.61 7.52
N GLU A 398 5.53 -12.46 6.21
CA GLU A 398 6.53 -12.76 5.16
C GLU A 398 7.80 -11.91 5.33
N THR A 399 7.67 -10.68 5.83
CA THR A 399 8.79 -9.73 5.94
C THR A 399 9.33 -9.64 7.36
N ALA A 400 10.60 -9.26 7.51
CA ALA A 400 11.16 -8.89 8.81
C ALA A 400 10.41 -7.68 9.42
N SER A 401 10.03 -6.73 8.57
CA SER A 401 9.32 -5.54 9.01
C SER A 401 7.91 -5.79 9.51
N GLY A 402 7.11 -6.61 8.81
CA GLY A 402 5.75 -6.91 9.26
C GLY A 402 5.74 -7.62 10.62
N ARG A 403 6.68 -8.55 10.84
CA ARG A 403 6.87 -9.17 12.17
C ARG A 403 7.21 -8.15 13.25
N ALA A 404 8.16 -7.24 12.98
CA ALA A 404 8.54 -6.20 13.94
C ALA A 404 7.38 -5.22 14.23
N PHE A 405 6.60 -4.84 13.22
CA PHE A 405 5.42 -3.98 13.39
C PHE A 405 4.33 -4.65 14.21
N GLU A 406 4.04 -5.94 13.98
CA GLU A 406 3.06 -6.68 14.80
C GLU A 406 3.45 -6.71 16.28
N LEU A 407 4.74 -6.92 16.59
CA LEU A 407 5.21 -6.86 17.98
C LEU A 407 5.17 -5.44 18.56
N GLY A 408 5.55 -4.43 17.77
CA GLY A 408 5.56 -3.03 18.20
C GLY A 408 4.16 -2.50 18.54
N GLU A 409 3.17 -2.77 17.68
CA GLU A 409 1.77 -2.38 17.94
C GLU A 409 1.19 -3.14 19.15
N ALA A 410 1.50 -4.44 19.31
CA ALA A 410 1.08 -5.20 20.48
C ALA A 410 1.69 -4.66 21.78
N LEU A 411 2.95 -4.22 21.74
CA LEU A 411 3.63 -3.68 22.90
C LEU A 411 3.06 -2.33 23.34
N VAL A 412 2.83 -1.40 22.42
CA VAL A 412 2.32 -0.06 22.78
C VAL A 412 0.83 -0.08 23.17
N SER A 413 0.02 -0.95 22.56
CA SER A 413 -1.41 -1.02 22.85
C SER A 413 -1.77 -1.90 24.06
N VAL A 414 -0.97 -2.94 24.35
CA VAL A 414 -1.27 -3.95 25.39
C VAL A 414 -0.16 -4.10 26.43
N GLY A 415 1.04 -3.55 26.19
CA GLY A 415 2.18 -3.67 27.10
C GLY A 415 2.94 -4.99 27.00
N ASP A 416 2.65 -5.85 26.01
CA ASP A 416 3.29 -7.16 25.85
C ASP A 416 3.37 -7.58 24.36
N ALA A 417 4.59 -7.78 23.85
CA ALA A 417 4.84 -8.20 22.48
C ALA A 417 4.21 -9.58 22.14
N HIS A 418 4.06 -10.49 23.12
CA HIS A 418 3.38 -11.77 22.91
C HIS A 418 1.87 -11.61 22.65
N ALA A 419 1.29 -10.42 22.90
CA ALA A 419 -0.11 -10.16 22.57
C ALA A 419 -0.40 -10.26 21.07
N ALA A 420 0.60 -10.03 20.19
CA ALA A 420 0.47 -10.24 18.75
C ALA A 420 0.02 -11.67 18.41
N ASP A 421 0.69 -12.68 18.99
CA ASP A 421 0.35 -14.09 18.77
C ASP A 421 -0.91 -14.52 19.54
N ARG A 422 -1.09 -14.02 20.78
CA ARG A 422 -2.29 -14.34 21.57
C ARG A 422 -3.56 -13.83 20.91
N LYS A 423 -3.52 -12.66 20.24
CA LYS A 423 -4.66 -12.12 19.48
C LYS A 423 -5.08 -13.08 18.36
N LEU A 424 -4.14 -13.59 17.58
CA LEU A 424 -4.44 -14.56 16.50
C LEU A 424 -4.98 -15.88 17.07
N GLN A 425 -4.41 -16.37 18.16
CA GLN A 425 -4.94 -17.54 18.86
C GLN A 425 -6.36 -17.32 19.39
N ALA A 426 -6.65 -16.15 19.95
CA ALA A 426 -7.99 -15.79 20.40
C ALA A 426 -8.99 -15.75 19.23
N ILE A 427 -8.61 -15.15 18.09
CA ILE A 427 -9.42 -15.13 16.86
C ILE A 427 -9.80 -16.55 16.41
N THR A 428 -8.85 -17.50 16.43
CA THR A 428 -9.16 -18.90 16.05
C THR A 428 -10.25 -19.53 16.94
N LYS A 429 -10.37 -19.09 18.19
CA LYS A 429 -11.33 -19.61 19.19
C LYS A 429 -12.69 -18.91 19.17
N VAL A 430 -12.80 -17.73 18.56
CA VAL A 430 -14.06 -16.95 18.50
C VAL A 430 -15.19 -17.79 17.90
N THR A 431 -16.35 -17.78 18.52
CA THR A 431 -17.57 -18.43 18.01
C THR A 431 -18.56 -17.41 17.46
N ALA A 432 -19.55 -17.85 16.68
CA ALA A 432 -20.64 -16.98 16.23
C ALA A 432 -21.43 -16.39 17.41
N ALA A 433 -21.52 -17.12 18.54
CA ALA A 433 -22.15 -16.64 19.76
C ALA A 433 -21.33 -15.53 20.44
N ASP A 434 -20.00 -15.61 20.40
CA ASP A 434 -19.13 -14.52 20.89
C ASP A 434 -19.31 -13.26 20.07
N VAL A 435 -19.35 -13.38 18.75
CA VAL A 435 -19.62 -12.25 17.84
C VAL A 435 -20.97 -11.61 18.13
N GLN A 436 -22.03 -12.42 18.29
CA GLN A 436 -23.35 -11.90 18.65
C GLN A 436 -23.35 -11.22 20.02
N ARG A 437 -22.66 -11.80 21.01
CA ARG A 437 -22.53 -11.23 22.35
C ARG A 437 -21.88 -9.84 22.29
N VAL A 438 -20.70 -9.72 21.66
CA VAL A 438 -20.02 -8.41 21.56
C VAL A 438 -20.84 -7.42 20.74
N ALA A 439 -21.54 -7.86 19.69
CA ALA A 439 -22.45 -7.00 18.95
C ALA A 439 -23.58 -6.46 19.85
N LYS A 440 -24.19 -7.30 20.68
CA LYS A 440 -25.21 -6.89 21.67
C LYS A 440 -24.64 -5.91 22.71
N THR A 441 -23.39 -6.12 23.11
CA THR A 441 -22.73 -5.35 24.16
C THR A 441 -22.23 -3.99 23.69
N TRP A 442 -21.69 -3.88 22.47
CA TRP A 442 -20.96 -2.71 22.00
C TRP A 442 -21.67 -1.94 20.87
N LEU A 443 -22.54 -2.59 20.08
CA LEU A 443 -23.31 -1.93 19.02
C LEU A 443 -24.70 -1.49 19.49
N ASP A 444 -24.82 -1.05 20.74
CA ASP A 444 -26.11 -0.67 21.31
C ASP A 444 -26.68 0.54 20.58
N PRO A 445 -27.90 0.47 20.00
CA PRO A 445 -28.54 1.62 19.36
C PRO A 445 -28.82 2.78 20.32
N GLN A 446 -28.76 2.57 21.65
CA GLN A 446 -28.79 3.65 22.63
C GLN A 446 -27.41 4.28 22.91
N SER A 447 -26.33 3.69 22.42
CA SER A 447 -24.94 4.16 22.64
C SER A 447 -24.29 4.76 21.39
N VAL A 448 -25.00 4.80 20.27
CA VAL A 448 -24.48 5.19 18.95
C VAL A 448 -24.40 6.70 18.76
N VAL A 449 -23.38 7.16 18.04
CA VAL A 449 -23.40 8.47 17.38
C VAL A 449 -23.64 8.26 15.89
N GLN A 450 -24.78 8.74 15.38
CA GLN A 450 -25.04 8.79 13.94
C GLN A 450 -24.45 10.07 13.37
N PHE A 451 -23.82 9.97 12.20
CA PHE A 451 -23.30 11.15 11.54
C PHE A 451 -23.67 11.20 10.06
N THR A 452 -23.83 12.43 9.56
CA THR A 452 -23.81 12.72 8.13
C THR A 452 -22.63 13.64 7.81
N TYR A 453 -22.13 13.57 6.58
CA TYR A 453 -21.12 14.50 6.08
C TYR A 453 -21.47 14.93 4.66
N THR A 454 -21.81 16.20 4.46
CA THR A 454 -22.32 16.74 3.20
C THR A 454 -21.56 17.98 2.75
N GLN A 455 -21.89 18.51 1.58
CA GLN A 455 -21.30 19.76 1.12
C GLN A 455 -21.82 20.95 1.95
N GLY A 456 -20.92 21.83 2.39
CA GLY A 456 -21.26 23.03 3.15
C GLY A 456 -20.02 23.81 3.61
N SER A 457 -20.18 24.74 4.55
CA SER A 457 -19.10 25.66 4.96
C SER A 457 -17.95 25.00 5.71
N GLY A 458 -18.13 23.78 6.23
CA GLY A 458 -17.13 23.16 7.11
C GLY A 458 -17.23 23.60 8.57
N ASP A 459 -18.33 24.22 8.98
CA ASP A 459 -18.48 24.74 10.35
C ASP A 459 -18.46 23.62 11.40
N ARG A 460 -17.40 23.60 12.22
CA ARG A 460 -17.21 22.65 13.31
C ARG A 460 -18.32 22.68 14.35
N SER A 461 -18.99 23.82 14.56
CA SER A 461 -20.04 23.96 15.57
C SER A 461 -21.21 22.98 15.36
N THR A 462 -21.43 22.55 14.11
CA THR A 462 -22.53 21.65 13.71
C THR A 462 -22.33 20.18 14.09
N TRP A 463 -21.10 19.79 14.42
CA TRP A 463 -20.73 18.42 14.81
C TRP A 463 -19.81 18.35 16.03
N ALA A 464 -19.55 19.49 16.66
CA ALA A 464 -18.75 19.57 17.89
C ALA A 464 -19.38 18.69 18.98
N ASN A 465 -18.54 17.92 19.66
CA ASN A 465 -19.03 17.11 20.77
C ASN A 465 -19.40 18.04 21.95
N PRO A 466 -20.62 17.90 22.53
CA PRO A 466 -21.12 18.79 23.59
C PRO A 466 -20.37 18.67 24.92
N ALA A 467 -19.63 17.58 25.15
CA ALA A 467 -18.74 17.49 26.30
C ALA A 467 -17.56 18.46 26.14
N PRO A 468 -17.09 19.11 27.23
CA PRO A 468 -15.89 19.94 27.16
C PRO A 468 -14.68 19.09 26.70
N MET A 469 -13.73 19.70 25.99
CA MET A 469 -12.49 19.00 25.66
C MET A 469 -11.79 18.53 26.95
N PRO A 470 -11.20 17.32 26.95
CA PRO A 470 -10.45 16.85 28.11
C PRO A 470 -9.27 17.78 28.38
N ARG A 471 -8.87 17.86 29.65
CA ARG A 471 -7.64 18.57 30.04
C ARG A 471 -6.44 17.68 29.76
N PHE A 472 -5.42 18.26 29.16
CA PHE A 472 -4.16 17.61 28.84
C PHE A 472 -3.08 18.02 29.83
N ASN A 473 -1.98 17.27 29.84
CA ASN A 473 -0.83 17.59 30.66
C ASN A 473 -0.16 18.88 30.16
N THR A 474 0.32 19.69 31.09
CA THR A 474 1.27 20.77 30.75
C THR A 474 2.68 20.20 30.75
N ILE A 475 3.54 20.77 29.92
CA ILE A 475 4.95 20.39 29.87
C ILE A 475 5.80 21.28 30.77
N PRO A 476 6.79 20.74 31.48
CA PRO A 476 7.72 21.54 32.26
C PRO A 476 8.56 22.42 31.33
N PRO A 477 9.04 23.58 31.82
CA PRO A 477 9.93 24.42 31.04
C PRO A 477 11.22 23.68 30.68
N ALA A 478 11.72 23.94 29.48
CA ALA A 478 13.01 23.42 29.06
C ALA A 478 14.13 23.93 29.99
N THR A 479 14.97 23.02 30.48
CA THR A 479 16.18 23.35 31.26
C THR A 479 17.44 23.24 30.40
N GLY A 480 18.55 23.85 30.81
CA GLY A 480 19.85 23.74 30.12
C GLY A 480 19.90 24.40 28.74
N GLU A 481 21.06 24.34 28.10
CA GLU A 481 21.27 24.89 26.75
C GLU A 481 20.75 23.93 25.66
N PRO A 482 20.25 24.43 24.52
CA PRO A 482 19.95 23.58 23.37
C PRO A 482 21.23 22.89 22.87
N ALA A 483 21.13 21.60 22.53
CA ALA A 483 22.19 20.93 21.80
C ALA A 483 22.43 21.64 20.47
N LYS A 484 23.69 21.68 20.03
CA LYS A 484 24.08 22.30 18.76
C LYS A 484 24.78 21.28 17.89
N LEU A 485 24.62 21.44 16.58
CA LEU A 485 25.40 20.65 15.63
C LEU A 485 26.89 20.95 15.86
N ASN A 486 27.69 19.92 16.09
CA ASN A 486 29.12 20.07 16.27
C ASN A 486 29.76 20.66 15.00
N PRO A 487 30.85 21.44 15.13
CA PRO A 487 31.70 21.77 14.00
C PRO A 487 32.08 20.51 13.23
N GLU A 488 32.13 20.59 11.90
CA GLU A 488 32.31 19.42 11.04
C GLU A 488 33.51 18.54 11.43
N ALA A 489 34.65 19.17 11.76
CA ALA A 489 35.86 18.49 12.21
C ALA A 489 35.73 17.75 13.56
N GLN A 490 34.68 18.02 14.33
CA GLN A 490 34.41 17.43 15.65
C GLN A 490 33.26 16.40 15.59
N ARG A 491 32.56 16.28 14.46
CA ARG A 491 31.46 15.32 14.32
C ARG A 491 32.02 13.91 14.30
N GLN A 492 31.38 13.03 15.04
CA GLN A 492 31.67 11.60 14.95
C GLN A 492 31.18 11.08 13.58
N ALA A 493 32.06 10.39 12.88
CA ALA A 493 31.69 9.72 11.64
C ALA A 493 30.75 8.53 11.95
N PRO A 494 29.78 8.24 11.06
CA PRO A 494 28.94 7.07 11.20
C PRO A 494 29.81 5.80 11.16
N PRO A 495 29.48 4.75 11.93
CA PRO A 495 30.17 3.48 11.85
C PRO A 495 30.16 2.94 10.40
N PRO A 496 31.29 2.42 9.90
CA PRO A 496 31.35 1.84 8.56
C PRO A 496 30.55 0.53 8.49
N PRO A 497 30.14 0.08 7.29
CA PRO A 497 29.50 -1.22 7.14
C PRO A 497 30.44 -2.35 7.55
N THR A 498 29.84 -3.43 8.02
CA THR A 498 30.53 -4.71 8.22
C THR A 498 30.58 -5.52 6.91
N ALA A 499 31.01 -6.78 6.96
CA ALA A 499 30.91 -7.65 5.79
C ALA A 499 29.44 -8.01 5.50
N ALA A 500 29.01 -7.85 4.25
CA ALA A 500 27.69 -8.27 3.79
C ALA A 500 27.47 -9.78 4.05
N PRO A 501 26.32 -10.20 4.59
CA PRO A 501 26.06 -11.60 4.83
C PRO A 501 25.84 -12.36 3.51
N ALA A 502 26.33 -13.60 3.46
CA ALA A 502 26.04 -14.49 2.35
C ALA A 502 24.60 -15.05 2.47
N ILE A 503 23.77 -14.79 1.47
CA ILE A 503 22.38 -15.28 1.41
C ILE A 503 22.25 -16.40 0.40
N ALA A 504 21.66 -17.52 0.82
CA ALA A 504 21.30 -18.59 -0.10
C ALA A 504 20.13 -18.13 -0.98
N GLN A 505 20.37 -18.04 -2.29
CA GLN A 505 19.31 -17.75 -3.24
C GLN A 505 18.31 -18.91 -3.31
N PRO A 506 17.00 -18.64 -3.45
CA PRO A 506 16.00 -19.68 -3.57
C PRO A 506 16.23 -20.45 -4.87
N ARG A 507 16.32 -21.78 -4.78
CA ARG A 507 16.50 -22.62 -5.98
C ARG A 507 15.29 -22.50 -6.90
N ILE A 508 15.50 -21.93 -8.09
CA ILE A 508 14.50 -21.90 -9.15
C ILE A 508 14.44 -23.27 -9.84
N VAL A 509 13.25 -23.88 -9.86
CA VAL A 509 12.97 -25.13 -10.57
C VAL A 509 12.05 -24.83 -11.74
N GLU A 510 12.55 -25.03 -12.95
CA GLU A 510 11.79 -24.87 -14.18
C GLU A 510 11.31 -26.22 -14.73
N SER A 511 10.07 -26.27 -15.21
CA SER A 511 9.53 -27.43 -15.91
C SER A 511 8.49 -27.00 -16.96
N LYS A 512 7.97 -27.97 -17.71
CA LYS A 512 6.94 -27.74 -18.74
C LYS A 512 5.89 -28.84 -18.65
N LEU A 513 4.63 -28.46 -18.64
CA LEU A 513 3.51 -29.41 -18.71
C LEU A 513 3.38 -29.95 -20.15
N SER A 514 2.72 -31.10 -20.32
CA SER A 514 2.54 -31.75 -21.63
C SER A 514 1.78 -30.89 -22.65
N ASN A 515 0.96 -29.94 -22.19
CA ASN A 515 0.20 -29.02 -23.04
C ASN A 515 0.94 -27.71 -23.37
N GLY A 516 2.20 -27.57 -22.95
CA GLY A 516 3.05 -26.43 -23.31
C GLY A 516 3.25 -25.38 -22.22
N VAL A 517 2.42 -25.38 -21.16
CA VAL A 517 2.51 -24.41 -20.07
C VAL A 517 3.88 -24.54 -19.39
N ARG A 518 4.65 -23.44 -19.36
CA ARG A 518 5.91 -23.37 -18.62
C ARG A 518 5.60 -23.17 -17.14
N LEU A 519 6.38 -23.80 -16.27
CA LEU A 519 6.28 -23.63 -14.83
C LEU A 519 7.63 -23.21 -14.24
N VAL A 520 7.59 -22.20 -13.38
CA VAL A 520 8.69 -21.75 -12.54
C VAL A 520 8.26 -21.89 -11.09
N ALA A 521 8.99 -22.67 -10.29
CA ALA A 521 8.69 -22.87 -8.88
C ALA A 521 9.92 -22.60 -8.01
N ALA A 522 9.75 -21.83 -6.93
CA ALA A 522 10.82 -21.51 -5.99
C ALA A 522 10.27 -21.41 -4.57
N GLN A 523 10.95 -22.01 -3.59
CA GLN A 523 10.60 -21.78 -2.19
C GLN A 523 11.38 -20.56 -1.69
N THR A 524 10.68 -19.45 -1.50
CA THR A 524 11.28 -18.13 -1.17
C THR A 524 11.18 -17.80 0.32
N GLY A 525 10.39 -18.54 1.10
CA GLY A 525 10.23 -18.35 2.53
C GLY A 525 9.73 -19.60 3.26
N ASP A 526 9.42 -19.46 4.55
CA ASP A 526 8.86 -20.54 5.39
C ASP A 526 7.45 -20.26 5.89
N VAL A 527 7.00 -19.00 5.82
CA VAL A 527 5.63 -18.63 6.17
C VAL A 527 4.69 -19.44 5.27
N PRO A 528 3.67 -20.12 5.79
CA PRO A 528 2.79 -21.01 5.02
C PRO A 528 1.80 -20.21 4.14
N LEU A 529 2.32 -19.28 3.35
CA LEU A 529 1.68 -18.48 2.33
C LEU A 529 2.39 -18.74 1.00
N ALA A 530 1.64 -18.70 -0.10
CA ALA A 530 2.20 -18.82 -1.43
C ALA A 530 1.44 -17.94 -2.44
N THR A 531 2.15 -17.47 -3.44
CA THR A 531 1.59 -16.77 -4.59
C THR A 531 1.75 -17.61 -5.84
N MET A 532 0.65 -17.80 -6.58
CA MET A 532 0.63 -18.35 -7.92
C MET A 532 0.30 -17.25 -8.91
N SER A 533 1.19 -17.02 -9.87
CA SER A 533 1.01 -16.05 -10.95
C SER A 533 0.97 -16.73 -12.31
N VAL A 534 -0.02 -16.41 -13.13
CA VAL A 534 -0.13 -16.87 -14.52
C VAL A 534 0.17 -15.70 -15.44
N VAL A 535 1.25 -15.83 -16.19
CA VAL A 535 1.78 -14.84 -17.11
C VAL A 535 1.25 -15.14 -18.51
N MET A 536 0.45 -14.22 -19.05
CA MET A 536 -0.12 -14.28 -20.40
C MET A 536 0.52 -13.21 -21.28
N PRO A 537 1.31 -13.59 -22.31
CA PRO A 537 1.79 -12.63 -23.30
C PRO A 537 0.64 -12.03 -24.12
N GLY A 538 0.84 -10.81 -24.65
CA GLY A 538 -0.19 -10.09 -25.39
C GLY A 538 -0.91 -9.10 -24.49
N GLY A 539 -0.24 -8.03 -24.12
CA GLY A 539 -0.77 -6.99 -23.25
C GLY A 539 -1.58 -5.93 -24.01
N THR A 540 -1.68 -4.72 -23.48
CA THR A 540 -2.38 -3.60 -24.14
C THR A 540 -1.79 -3.23 -25.50
N ALA A 541 -0.56 -3.65 -25.81
CA ALA A 541 0.00 -3.56 -27.17
C ALA A 541 -0.79 -4.37 -28.22
N THR A 542 -1.69 -5.26 -27.78
CA THR A 542 -2.57 -6.05 -28.66
C THR A 542 -3.99 -5.48 -28.75
N ASP A 543 -4.27 -4.32 -28.12
CA ASP A 543 -5.57 -3.67 -28.25
C ASP A 543 -5.88 -3.44 -29.75
N PRO A 544 -7.04 -3.90 -30.26
CA PRO A 544 -7.43 -3.63 -31.63
C PRO A 544 -7.60 -2.14 -31.89
N ALA A 545 -7.39 -1.74 -33.15
CA ALA A 545 -7.63 -0.36 -33.58
C ALA A 545 -9.07 0.08 -33.22
N GLY A 546 -9.18 1.27 -32.61
CA GLY A 546 -10.47 1.81 -32.12
C GLY A 546 -11.00 1.17 -30.83
N LYS A 547 -10.29 0.21 -30.24
CA LYS A 547 -10.69 -0.51 -29.00
C LYS A 547 -9.59 -0.48 -27.93
N ALA A 548 -8.81 0.60 -27.88
CA ALA A 548 -7.86 0.83 -26.81
C ALA A 548 -8.54 0.74 -25.44
N GLY A 549 -7.96 -0.02 -24.51
CA GLY A 549 -8.56 -0.38 -23.23
C GLY A 549 -9.17 -1.78 -23.18
N LEU A 550 -9.24 -2.50 -24.32
CA LEU A 550 -9.81 -3.86 -24.37
C LEU A 550 -9.11 -4.81 -23.43
N VAL A 551 -7.78 -4.86 -23.42
CA VAL A 551 -7.03 -5.79 -22.53
C VAL A 551 -7.22 -5.43 -21.06
N GLY A 552 -7.25 -4.14 -20.74
CA GLY A 552 -7.57 -3.67 -19.39
C GLY A 552 -8.94 -4.17 -18.93
N PHE A 553 -9.96 -3.98 -19.76
CA PHE A 553 -11.32 -4.49 -19.51
C PHE A 553 -11.38 -6.01 -19.43
N ALA A 554 -10.67 -6.70 -20.32
CA ALA A 554 -10.64 -8.16 -20.33
C ALA A 554 -10.08 -8.70 -19.01
N ALA A 555 -9.09 -8.03 -18.41
CA ALA A 555 -8.50 -8.39 -17.12
C ALA A 555 -9.38 -7.98 -15.92
N GLU A 556 -9.89 -6.73 -15.91
CA GLU A 556 -10.69 -6.17 -14.83
C GLU A 556 -12.05 -6.85 -14.67
N VAL A 557 -12.72 -7.17 -15.78
CA VAL A 557 -14.05 -7.81 -15.79
C VAL A 557 -13.94 -9.35 -15.67
N ALA A 558 -12.73 -9.92 -15.79
CA ALA A 558 -12.53 -11.37 -15.83
C ALA A 558 -13.14 -12.10 -14.62
N ASN A 559 -12.97 -11.52 -13.43
CA ASN A 559 -13.43 -12.08 -12.17
C ASN A 559 -14.92 -11.80 -11.87
N LYS A 560 -15.65 -11.16 -12.79
CA LYS A 560 -17.07 -10.84 -12.62
C LYS A 560 -18.01 -11.97 -13.06
N GLY A 561 -17.48 -13.05 -13.62
CA GLY A 561 -18.25 -14.28 -13.80
C GLY A 561 -17.60 -15.33 -14.68
N THR A 562 -17.96 -16.59 -14.43
CA THR A 562 -17.70 -17.75 -15.27
C THR A 562 -19.04 -18.48 -15.53
N PRO A 563 -19.11 -19.49 -16.42
CA PRO A 563 -20.31 -20.31 -16.59
C PRO A 563 -20.80 -20.98 -15.30
N THR A 564 -19.92 -21.12 -14.30
CA THR A 564 -20.23 -21.84 -13.06
C THR A 564 -20.29 -20.95 -11.82
N ARG A 565 -19.87 -19.68 -11.92
CA ARG A 565 -19.78 -18.76 -10.78
C ARG A 565 -20.14 -17.33 -11.16
N THR A 566 -20.92 -16.67 -10.32
CA THR A 566 -21.11 -15.21 -10.39
C THR A 566 -19.92 -14.46 -9.76
N ALA A 567 -19.86 -13.14 -9.94
CA ALA A 567 -18.87 -12.28 -9.27
C ALA A 567 -18.86 -12.52 -7.76
N GLU A 568 -20.05 -12.59 -7.15
CA GLU A 568 -20.22 -12.79 -5.71
C GLU A 568 -19.68 -14.14 -5.25
N GLN A 569 -19.92 -15.20 -6.03
CA GLN A 569 -19.45 -16.55 -5.72
C GLN A 569 -17.93 -16.67 -5.87
N ILE A 570 -17.33 -15.93 -6.79
CA ILE A 570 -15.87 -15.85 -6.95
C ILE A 570 -15.26 -15.15 -5.73
N ALA A 571 -15.77 -13.97 -5.37
CA ALA A 571 -15.31 -13.21 -4.21
C ALA A 571 -15.44 -14.03 -2.91
N ALA A 572 -16.65 -14.53 -2.61
CA ALA A 572 -16.93 -15.35 -1.42
C ALA A 572 -16.04 -16.61 -1.36
N LYS A 573 -15.77 -17.25 -2.51
CA LYS A 573 -14.89 -18.44 -2.51
C LYS A 573 -13.43 -18.08 -2.21
N LEU A 574 -12.91 -16.97 -2.73
CA LEU A 574 -11.55 -16.53 -2.44
C LEU A 574 -11.42 -16.05 -0.99
N GLU A 575 -12.34 -15.22 -0.54
CA GLU A 575 -12.38 -14.67 0.81
C GLU A 575 -12.52 -15.79 1.87
N SER A 576 -13.40 -16.77 1.65
CA SER A 576 -13.51 -17.94 2.53
C SER A 576 -12.26 -18.82 2.57
N LEU A 577 -11.32 -18.65 1.65
CA LEU A 577 -10.02 -19.32 1.64
C LEU A 577 -8.89 -18.48 2.25
N GLY A 578 -9.17 -17.24 2.66
CA GLY A 578 -8.14 -16.27 3.01
C GLY A 578 -7.25 -15.94 1.81
N ALA A 579 -7.81 -15.99 0.59
CA ALA A 579 -7.08 -15.76 -0.64
C ALA A 579 -7.44 -14.40 -1.24
N SER A 580 -6.46 -13.75 -1.84
CA SER A 580 -6.66 -12.55 -2.67
C SER A 580 -6.24 -12.85 -4.09
N MET A 581 -6.99 -12.33 -5.06
CA MET A 581 -6.70 -12.50 -6.48
C MET A 581 -6.72 -11.15 -7.17
N GLY A 582 -5.84 -10.96 -8.15
CA GLY A 582 -5.79 -9.76 -8.97
C GLY A 582 -5.30 -10.06 -10.39
N ALA A 583 -5.46 -9.07 -11.25
CA ALA A 583 -4.93 -9.08 -12.60
C ALA A 583 -4.20 -7.76 -12.86
N SER A 584 -2.99 -7.84 -13.40
CA SER A 584 -2.15 -6.69 -13.73
C SER A 584 -1.91 -6.67 -15.25
N PRO A 585 -2.73 -5.93 -16.01
CA PRO A 585 -2.46 -5.70 -17.42
C PRO A 585 -1.25 -4.76 -17.57
N SER A 586 -0.42 -5.05 -18.56
CA SER A 586 0.72 -4.24 -18.96
C SER A 586 0.78 -4.17 -20.48
N PRO A 587 1.68 -3.38 -21.08
CA PRO A 587 1.87 -3.35 -22.52
C PRO A 587 2.24 -4.71 -23.12
N ASP A 588 3.07 -5.50 -22.44
CA ASP A 588 3.63 -6.74 -22.98
C ASP A 588 2.82 -8.00 -22.64
N GLY A 589 1.97 -7.93 -21.61
CA GLY A 589 1.12 -9.05 -21.21
C GLY A 589 0.19 -8.74 -20.04
N VAL A 590 -0.56 -9.74 -19.62
CA VAL A 590 -1.41 -9.71 -18.42
C VAL A 590 -0.88 -10.74 -17.43
N VAL A 591 -0.67 -10.33 -16.18
CA VAL A 591 -0.32 -11.25 -15.09
C VAL A 591 -1.51 -11.39 -14.17
N PHE A 592 -2.07 -12.59 -14.07
CA PHE A 592 -3.04 -12.91 -13.04
C PHE A 592 -2.34 -13.51 -11.84
N SER A 593 -2.69 -13.10 -10.63
CA SER A 593 -2.06 -13.62 -9.40
C SER A 593 -3.13 -14.01 -8.39
N VAL A 594 -2.87 -15.09 -7.67
CA VAL A 594 -3.59 -15.44 -6.44
C VAL A 594 -2.58 -15.69 -5.32
N THR A 595 -2.76 -15.01 -4.20
CA THR A 595 -2.00 -15.23 -2.96
C THR A 595 -2.92 -15.89 -1.95
N ALA A 596 -2.47 -16.99 -1.36
CA ALA A 596 -3.27 -17.75 -0.41
C ALA A 596 -2.39 -18.51 0.60
N PRO A 597 -2.93 -18.85 1.78
CA PRO A 597 -2.33 -19.85 2.64
C PRO A 597 -2.02 -21.12 1.85
N VAL A 598 -0.86 -21.75 2.07
CA VAL A 598 -0.41 -22.94 1.31
C VAL A 598 -1.45 -24.07 1.37
N ALA A 599 -2.13 -24.22 2.51
CA ALA A 599 -3.21 -25.19 2.70
C ALA A 599 -4.39 -24.98 1.72
N ASN A 600 -4.62 -23.74 1.30
CA ASN A 600 -5.75 -23.33 0.46
C ASN A 600 -5.34 -22.99 -0.98
N LEU A 601 -4.04 -22.98 -1.32
CA LEU A 601 -3.53 -22.58 -2.63
C LEU A 601 -4.13 -23.38 -3.78
N GLU A 602 -4.34 -24.70 -3.62
CA GLU A 602 -4.95 -25.53 -4.67
C GLU A 602 -6.39 -25.09 -4.97
N GLN A 603 -7.17 -24.77 -3.93
CA GLN A 603 -8.57 -24.34 -4.10
C GLN A 603 -8.67 -22.91 -4.62
N ALA A 604 -7.82 -22.00 -4.15
CA ALA A 604 -7.77 -20.63 -4.64
C ALA A 604 -7.28 -20.58 -6.09
N GLY A 605 -6.26 -21.38 -6.41
CA GLY A 605 -5.75 -21.58 -7.77
C GLY A 605 -6.79 -22.18 -8.72
N ALA A 606 -7.74 -22.98 -8.22
CA ALA A 606 -8.86 -23.48 -9.03
C ALA A 606 -9.82 -22.35 -9.45
N VAL A 607 -10.07 -21.37 -8.57
CA VAL A 607 -10.85 -20.17 -8.92
C VAL A 607 -10.12 -19.35 -9.97
N LEU A 608 -8.82 -19.10 -9.76
CA LEU A 608 -7.97 -18.42 -10.73
C LEU A 608 -7.97 -19.11 -12.11
N ALA A 609 -7.82 -20.43 -12.13
CA ALA A 609 -7.84 -21.22 -13.35
C ALA A 609 -9.20 -21.15 -14.07
N ASP A 610 -10.32 -21.19 -13.34
CA ASP A 610 -11.67 -21.03 -13.89
C ASP A 610 -11.86 -19.65 -14.51
N VAL A 611 -11.44 -18.58 -13.82
CA VAL A 611 -11.50 -17.20 -14.33
C VAL A 611 -10.71 -17.07 -15.64
N ILE A 612 -9.47 -17.54 -15.67
CA ILE A 612 -8.63 -17.46 -16.87
C ILE A 612 -9.26 -18.26 -18.03
N ARG A 613 -9.75 -19.48 -17.78
CA ARG A 613 -10.25 -20.35 -18.85
C ARG A 613 -11.64 -20.02 -19.32
N ASN A 614 -12.45 -19.47 -18.43
CA ASN A 614 -13.89 -19.46 -18.61
C ASN A 614 -14.53 -18.11 -18.28
N ALA A 615 -13.78 -17.01 -18.10
CA ALA A 615 -14.40 -15.68 -17.95
C ALA A 615 -15.48 -15.47 -19.02
N SER A 616 -16.71 -15.25 -18.54
CA SER A 616 -17.92 -15.19 -19.36
C SER A 616 -18.33 -13.75 -19.68
N TYR A 617 -17.76 -12.77 -18.99
CA TYR A 617 -18.07 -11.34 -19.12
C TYR A 617 -19.58 -11.07 -19.11
N PRO A 618 -20.30 -11.28 -18.00
CA PRO A 618 -21.75 -11.08 -17.94
C PRO A 618 -22.14 -9.66 -18.38
N ASP A 619 -23.18 -9.50 -19.21
CA ASP A 619 -23.52 -8.21 -19.83
C ASP A 619 -23.78 -7.10 -18.78
N ALA A 620 -24.50 -7.43 -17.71
CA ALA A 620 -24.79 -6.47 -16.64
C ALA A 620 -23.52 -5.99 -15.91
N GLU A 621 -22.56 -6.89 -15.68
CA GLU A 621 -21.28 -6.55 -15.04
C GLU A 621 -20.38 -5.78 -16.00
N LEU A 622 -20.34 -6.17 -17.28
CA LEU A 622 -19.60 -5.43 -18.31
C LEU A 622 -20.09 -3.98 -18.43
N GLU A 623 -21.40 -3.75 -18.50
CA GLU A 623 -21.94 -2.38 -18.60
C GLU A 623 -21.75 -1.55 -17.33
N ARG A 624 -21.76 -2.22 -16.16
CA ARG A 624 -21.42 -1.57 -14.88
C ARG A 624 -19.96 -1.11 -14.88
N GLU A 625 -19.02 -1.98 -15.23
CA GLU A 625 -17.60 -1.61 -15.30
C GLU A 625 -17.33 -0.60 -16.40
N ARG A 626 -18.01 -0.69 -17.56
CA ARG A 626 -17.95 0.33 -18.62
C ARG A 626 -18.30 1.71 -18.09
N SER A 627 -19.42 1.81 -17.38
CA SER A 627 -19.88 3.07 -16.80
C SER A 627 -18.86 3.62 -15.80
N ARG A 628 -18.34 2.76 -14.90
CA ARG A 628 -17.30 3.14 -13.93
C ARG A 628 -16.01 3.61 -14.59
N ALA A 629 -15.55 2.92 -15.63
CA ALA A 629 -14.34 3.28 -16.36
C ALA A 629 -14.49 4.62 -17.10
N ILE A 630 -15.66 4.86 -17.72
CA ILE A 630 -15.96 6.13 -18.39
C ILE A 630 -15.97 7.29 -17.39
N ASP A 631 -16.61 7.13 -16.23
CA ASP A 631 -16.68 8.18 -15.22
C ASP A 631 -15.31 8.43 -14.58
N SER A 632 -14.54 7.37 -14.29
CA SER A 632 -13.16 7.47 -13.82
C SER A 632 -12.27 8.20 -14.84
N LEU A 633 -12.45 7.91 -16.13
CA LEU A 633 -11.71 8.57 -17.20
C LEU A 633 -12.07 10.06 -17.33
N LYS A 634 -13.35 10.43 -17.18
CA LYS A 634 -13.75 11.86 -17.17
C LYS A 634 -13.08 12.65 -16.04
N VAL A 635 -12.89 12.02 -14.87
CA VAL A 635 -12.17 12.63 -13.75
C VAL A 635 -10.68 12.70 -14.06
N ALA A 636 -10.08 11.61 -14.54
CA ALA A 636 -8.67 11.54 -14.92
C ALA A 636 -8.27 12.59 -15.97
N LEU A 637 -9.13 12.86 -16.95
CA LEU A 637 -8.90 13.87 -17.99
C LEU A 637 -8.88 15.32 -17.47
N LYS A 638 -9.29 15.56 -16.21
CA LYS A 638 -9.19 16.87 -15.55
C LYS A 638 -7.96 17.01 -14.68
N ASP A 639 -7.28 15.91 -14.36
CA ASP A 639 -6.03 15.92 -13.60
C ASP A 639 -4.85 16.18 -14.55
N PRO A 640 -4.07 17.26 -14.37
CA PRO A 640 -2.96 17.60 -15.27
C PRO A 640 -1.93 16.48 -15.39
N GLY A 641 -1.60 15.80 -14.29
CA GLY A 641 -0.59 14.73 -14.28
C GLY A 641 -1.01 13.51 -15.10
N THR A 642 -2.23 13.05 -14.90
CA THR A 642 -2.80 11.91 -15.62
C THR A 642 -2.97 12.22 -17.09
N LEU A 643 -3.50 13.40 -17.43
CA LEU A 643 -3.64 13.84 -18.82
C LEU A 643 -2.28 13.95 -19.53
N ALA A 644 -1.25 14.45 -18.82
CA ALA A 644 0.12 14.52 -19.33
C ALA A 644 0.66 13.13 -19.67
N SER A 645 0.50 12.15 -18.78
CA SER A 645 0.94 10.76 -19.00
C SER A 645 0.27 10.10 -20.21
N MET A 646 -1.04 10.33 -20.38
CA MET A 646 -1.82 9.82 -21.53
C MET A 646 -1.35 10.46 -22.84
N ALA A 647 -1.21 11.79 -22.88
CA ALA A 647 -0.70 12.50 -24.05
C ALA A 647 0.75 12.10 -24.37
N ALA A 648 1.59 11.94 -23.35
CA ALA A 648 2.99 11.56 -23.47
C ALA A 648 3.16 10.18 -24.13
N SER A 649 2.30 9.21 -23.79
CA SER A 649 2.29 7.89 -24.45
C SER A 649 2.14 8.02 -25.98
N ARG A 650 1.24 8.88 -26.45
CA ARG A 650 1.05 9.18 -27.88
C ARG A 650 2.19 9.99 -28.48
N VAL A 651 2.77 10.93 -27.73
CA VAL A 651 3.90 11.73 -28.22
C VAL A 651 5.14 10.85 -28.45
N PHE A 652 5.44 9.91 -27.56
CA PHE A 652 6.65 9.09 -27.66
C PHE A 652 6.52 7.91 -28.62
N TYR A 653 5.33 7.31 -28.72
CA TYR A 653 5.10 6.10 -29.52
C TYR A 653 4.28 6.33 -30.79
N GLY A 654 3.65 7.49 -30.95
CA GLY A 654 2.76 7.76 -32.08
C GLY A 654 1.57 6.81 -32.11
N ASP A 655 1.30 6.24 -33.28
CA ASP A 655 0.26 5.22 -33.50
C ASP A 655 0.77 3.78 -33.29
N ALA A 656 2.00 3.61 -32.81
CA ALA A 656 2.50 2.28 -32.45
C ALA A 656 1.73 1.71 -31.25
N ALA A 657 1.79 0.38 -31.11
CA ALA A 657 1.04 -0.35 -30.10
C ALA A 657 1.29 0.15 -28.66
N TYR A 658 2.53 0.49 -28.30
CA TYR A 658 2.87 1.06 -26.99
C TYR A 658 2.30 2.46 -26.74
N GLY A 659 1.87 3.19 -27.78
CA GLY A 659 1.23 4.49 -27.69
C GLY A 659 -0.27 4.43 -27.47
N SER A 660 -0.88 3.24 -27.50
CA SER A 660 -2.32 3.05 -27.31
C SER A 660 -2.74 3.48 -25.91
N VAL A 661 -3.82 4.28 -25.84
CA VAL A 661 -4.41 4.76 -24.59
C VAL A 661 -5.93 4.66 -24.71
N ALA A 662 -6.59 4.16 -23.66
CA ALA A 662 -8.04 4.11 -23.60
C ALA A 662 -8.65 5.52 -23.59
N THR A 663 -9.75 5.70 -24.34
CA THR A 663 -10.42 7.00 -24.47
C THR A 663 -11.93 6.89 -24.22
N LEU A 664 -12.60 8.04 -24.10
CA LEU A 664 -14.06 8.12 -24.01
C LEU A 664 -14.77 7.61 -25.28
N GLN A 665 -14.04 7.46 -26.38
CA GLN A 665 -14.54 6.89 -27.64
C GLN A 665 -14.27 5.38 -27.74
N THR A 666 -13.10 4.90 -27.28
CA THR A 666 -12.73 3.48 -27.44
C THR A 666 -13.40 2.57 -26.42
N ILE A 667 -13.57 3.04 -25.18
CA ILE A 667 -14.20 2.22 -24.13
C ILE A 667 -15.64 1.82 -24.49
N PRO A 668 -16.53 2.72 -24.98
CA PRO A 668 -17.85 2.32 -25.46
C PRO A 668 -17.85 1.34 -26.63
N ALA A 669 -16.80 1.31 -27.45
CA ALA A 669 -16.72 0.46 -28.64
C ALA A 669 -16.34 -1.01 -28.34
N ILE A 670 -15.91 -1.32 -27.11
CA ILE A 670 -15.54 -2.67 -26.70
C ILE A 670 -16.82 -3.49 -26.43
N THR A 671 -17.02 -4.58 -27.16
CA THR A 671 -18.16 -5.48 -26.96
C THR A 671 -17.77 -6.72 -26.17
N ARG A 672 -18.75 -7.41 -25.58
CA ARG A 672 -18.54 -8.72 -24.95
C ARG A 672 -17.90 -9.74 -25.91
N ALA A 673 -18.29 -9.71 -27.19
CA ALA A 673 -17.73 -10.60 -28.21
C ALA A 673 -16.23 -10.35 -28.42
N ASP A 674 -15.79 -9.08 -28.35
CA ASP A 674 -14.39 -8.72 -28.45
C ASP A 674 -13.57 -9.29 -27.28
N LEU A 675 -14.08 -9.17 -26.04
CA LEU A 675 -13.43 -9.72 -24.85
C LEU A 675 -13.28 -11.24 -24.94
N LEU A 676 -14.34 -11.95 -25.36
CA LEU A 676 -14.32 -13.40 -25.53
C LEU A 676 -13.34 -13.85 -26.62
N ALA A 677 -13.37 -13.19 -27.79
CA ALA A 677 -12.51 -13.53 -28.92
C ALA A 677 -11.03 -13.27 -28.61
N TRP A 678 -10.74 -12.12 -28.00
CA TRP A 678 -9.39 -11.76 -27.60
C TRP A 678 -8.86 -12.73 -26.53
N ARG A 679 -9.65 -13.01 -25.48
CA ARG A 679 -9.31 -13.98 -24.43
C ARG A 679 -8.96 -15.35 -25.01
N ALA A 680 -9.79 -15.87 -25.91
CA ALA A 680 -9.64 -17.22 -26.47
C ALA A 680 -8.31 -17.39 -27.25
N SER A 681 -7.79 -16.33 -27.85
CA SER A 681 -6.55 -16.36 -28.64
C SER A 681 -5.29 -15.96 -27.85
N HIS A 682 -5.42 -15.11 -26.82
CA HIS A 682 -4.27 -14.58 -26.07
C HIS A 682 -4.03 -15.28 -24.72
N TRP A 683 -5.08 -15.68 -24.01
CA TRP A 683 -4.94 -16.50 -22.80
C TRP A 683 -4.90 -17.96 -23.22
N HIS A 684 -3.71 -18.41 -23.64
CA HIS A 684 -3.53 -19.66 -24.36
C HIS A 684 -2.48 -20.56 -23.68
N PRO A 685 -2.72 -21.88 -23.54
CA PRO A 685 -1.81 -22.78 -22.80
C PRO A 685 -0.40 -22.88 -23.40
N SER A 686 -0.26 -22.74 -24.71
CA SER A 686 1.06 -22.84 -25.38
C SER A 686 1.98 -21.64 -25.15
N THR A 687 1.44 -20.50 -24.70
CA THR A 687 2.18 -19.26 -24.46
C THR A 687 2.21 -18.86 -22.99
N ALA A 688 1.34 -19.46 -22.17
CA ALA A 688 1.25 -19.21 -20.74
C ALA A 688 2.47 -19.73 -19.96
N SER A 689 2.87 -18.96 -18.94
CA SER A 689 3.79 -19.42 -17.91
C SER A 689 3.14 -19.30 -16.54
N VAL A 690 3.38 -20.26 -15.66
CA VAL A 690 2.93 -20.23 -14.26
C VAL A 690 4.15 -20.09 -13.36
N ILE A 691 4.10 -19.16 -12.41
CA ILE A 691 5.12 -18.95 -11.39
C ILE A 691 4.48 -19.25 -10.05
N VAL A 692 5.13 -20.07 -9.20
CA VAL A 692 4.67 -20.33 -7.84
C VAL A 692 5.83 -20.14 -6.87
N SER A 693 5.64 -19.26 -5.88
CA SER A 693 6.62 -19.02 -4.82
C SER A 693 6.00 -18.82 -3.45
N GLY A 694 6.83 -18.67 -2.41
CA GLY A 694 6.45 -18.58 -1.00
C GLY A 694 6.92 -19.76 -0.17
N GLY A 695 6.22 -20.07 0.93
CA GLY A 695 6.48 -21.20 1.83
C GLY A 695 6.06 -22.57 1.29
N ILE A 696 6.18 -22.76 -0.03
CA ILE A 696 5.76 -23.97 -0.73
C ILE A 696 6.95 -24.63 -1.43
N ALA A 697 7.11 -25.93 -1.21
CA ALA A 697 8.14 -26.71 -1.89
C ALA A 697 7.85 -26.78 -3.41
N PRO A 698 8.89 -26.69 -4.29
CA PRO A 698 8.70 -26.71 -5.74
C PRO A 698 7.93 -27.94 -6.26
N ALA A 699 8.15 -29.12 -5.67
CA ALA A 699 7.42 -30.33 -6.05
C ALA A 699 5.91 -30.24 -5.76
N LYS A 700 5.53 -29.60 -4.64
CA LYS A 700 4.12 -29.37 -4.29
C LYS A 700 3.49 -28.35 -5.24
N ALA A 701 4.21 -27.28 -5.57
CA ALA A 701 3.78 -26.32 -6.58
C ALA A 701 3.55 -26.98 -7.94
N GLN A 702 4.48 -27.83 -8.41
CA GLN A 702 4.34 -28.62 -9.63
C GLN A 702 3.10 -29.51 -9.62
N GLN A 703 2.83 -30.19 -8.49
CA GLN A 703 1.62 -31.01 -8.36
C GLN A 703 0.35 -30.17 -8.49
N ILE A 704 0.26 -29.03 -7.80
CA ILE A 704 -0.91 -28.15 -7.85
C ILE A 704 -1.09 -27.61 -9.27
N VAL A 705 -0.04 -27.08 -9.89
CA VAL A 705 -0.10 -26.53 -11.25
C VAL A 705 -0.45 -27.60 -12.28
N GLY A 706 0.07 -28.83 -12.14
CA GLY A 706 -0.30 -29.95 -13.00
C GLY A 706 -1.78 -30.31 -12.91
N LYS A 707 -2.36 -30.33 -11.70
CA LYS A 707 -3.81 -30.56 -11.52
C LYS A 707 -4.66 -29.43 -12.09
N LEU A 708 -4.22 -28.19 -11.88
CA LEU A 708 -4.97 -27.04 -12.33
C LEU A 708 -4.87 -26.95 -13.85
N PHE A 709 -3.67 -26.81 -14.41
CA PHE A 709 -3.40 -26.44 -15.82
C PHE A 709 -3.00 -27.58 -16.75
N GLY A 710 -2.81 -28.81 -16.28
CA GLY A 710 -2.36 -29.93 -17.12
C GLY A 710 -3.36 -30.38 -18.18
N ASP A 711 -4.65 -30.15 -17.94
CA ASP A 711 -5.74 -30.49 -18.86
C ASP A 711 -6.20 -29.32 -19.74
N TRP A 712 -5.58 -28.15 -19.59
CA TRP A 712 -5.98 -26.96 -20.31
C TRP A 712 -5.71 -27.09 -21.80
N LYS A 713 -6.77 -26.99 -22.60
CA LYS A 713 -6.77 -27.05 -24.06
C LYS A 713 -7.37 -25.78 -24.63
N SER A 714 -6.93 -25.43 -25.84
CA SER A 714 -7.55 -24.39 -26.66
C SER A 714 -7.78 -24.95 -28.06
N ASN A 715 -8.95 -24.64 -28.63
CA ASN A 715 -9.28 -24.94 -30.02
C ASN A 715 -9.05 -23.74 -30.95
N VAL A 716 -8.65 -22.60 -30.38
CA VAL A 716 -8.28 -21.37 -31.10
C VAL A 716 -6.76 -21.29 -31.13
N ALA A 717 -6.19 -20.96 -32.29
CA ALA A 717 -4.75 -20.77 -32.41
C ALA A 717 -4.30 -19.59 -31.54
N ALA A 718 -3.12 -19.73 -30.91
CA ALA A 718 -2.50 -18.64 -30.17
C ALA A 718 -2.26 -17.44 -31.09
N ALA A 719 -2.60 -16.24 -30.62
CA ALA A 719 -2.32 -15.01 -31.35
C ALA A 719 -0.79 -14.84 -31.53
N PRO A 720 -0.33 -14.34 -32.69
CA PRO A 720 1.07 -14.02 -32.88
C PRO A 720 1.49 -12.87 -31.96
N ARG A 721 2.77 -12.82 -31.58
CA ARG A 721 3.32 -11.68 -30.85
C ARG A 721 3.32 -10.44 -31.74
N VAL A 722 3.03 -9.28 -31.16
CA VAL A 722 3.17 -7.99 -31.85
C VAL A 722 4.64 -7.75 -32.16
N THR A 723 4.95 -7.53 -33.43
CA THR A 723 6.29 -7.16 -33.88
C THR A 723 6.45 -5.65 -33.81
N ASN A 724 7.61 -5.17 -33.32
CA ASN A 724 7.92 -3.75 -33.20
C ASN A 724 6.82 -2.93 -32.47
N PRO A 725 6.38 -3.33 -31.25
CA PRO A 725 5.30 -2.63 -30.55
C PRO A 725 5.64 -1.18 -30.19
N ALA A 726 6.92 -0.81 -30.11
CA ALA A 726 7.33 0.58 -29.96
C ALA A 726 7.19 1.40 -31.26
N GLY A 727 7.13 0.75 -32.43
CA GLY A 727 7.15 1.40 -33.73
C GLY A 727 8.47 2.11 -34.03
N PRO A 728 8.60 2.79 -35.18
CA PRO A 728 9.78 3.61 -35.47
C PRO A 728 9.92 4.77 -34.48
N ALA A 729 11.15 5.21 -34.21
CA ALA A 729 11.37 6.39 -33.38
C ALA A 729 10.80 7.64 -34.06
N SER A 730 9.90 8.33 -33.36
CA SER A 730 9.34 9.61 -33.81
C SER A 730 10.34 10.74 -33.64
N ALA A 731 10.28 11.75 -34.50
CA ALA A 731 10.99 13.00 -34.24
C ALA A 731 10.52 13.61 -32.90
N PRO A 732 11.43 14.21 -32.11
CA PRO A 732 11.10 14.88 -30.87
C PRO A 732 10.03 15.96 -31.09
N ARG A 733 9.06 16.05 -30.18
CA ARG A 733 7.96 17.02 -30.24
C ARG A 733 7.80 17.73 -28.90
N THR A 734 7.45 19.01 -28.96
CA THR A 734 6.98 19.77 -27.79
C THR A 734 5.49 20.01 -27.90
N VAL A 735 4.71 19.45 -26.97
CA VAL A 735 3.25 19.58 -26.95
C VAL A 735 2.80 20.20 -25.64
N VAL A 736 1.99 21.25 -25.71
CA VAL A 736 1.28 21.80 -24.57
C VAL A 736 -0.19 21.47 -24.72
N VAL A 737 -0.78 20.81 -23.72
CA VAL A 737 -2.23 20.69 -23.62
C VAL A 737 -2.73 21.82 -22.72
N ASP A 738 -3.41 22.80 -23.32
CA ASP A 738 -3.95 23.93 -22.59
C ASP A 738 -5.19 23.51 -21.81
N LEU A 739 -5.06 23.55 -20.48
CA LEU A 739 -6.08 23.24 -19.50
C LEU A 739 -6.23 24.45 -18.55
N PRO A 740 -7.02 25.46 -18.92
CA PRO A 740 -7.08 26.75 -18.20
C PRO A 740 -7.48 26.65 -16.72
N GLU A 741 -8.27 25.63 -16.37
CA GLU A 741 -8.74 25.39 -15.00
C GLU A 741 -7.73 24.65 -14.12
N ALA A 742 -6.56 24.29 -14.65
CA ALA A 742 -5.54 23.57 -13.90
C ALA A 742 -4.90 24.46 -12.83
N GLY A 743 -5.02 24.08 -11.55
CA GLY A 743 -4.37 24.81 -10.44
C GLY A 743 -2.83 24.71 -10.46
N GLN A 744 -2.27 23.69 -11.12
CA GLN A 744 -0.85 23.45 -11.30
C GLN A 744 -0.59 22.87 -12.69
N ALA A 745 0.63 23.05 -13.20
CA ALA A 745 1.09 22.42 -14.42
C ALA A 745 1.78 21.09 -14.13
N ALA A 746 1.56 20.10 -14.99
CA ALA A 746 2.32 18.86 -15.04
C ALA A 746 3.30 18.89 -16.21
N VAL A 747 4.58 18.65 -15.90
CA VAL A 747 5.66 18.57 -16.88
C VAL A 747 6.10 17.12 -17.05
N TYR A 748 6.19 16.68 -18.30
CA TYR A 748 6.61 15.33 -18.67
C TYR A 748 7.61 15.42 -19.83
N VAL A 749 8.85 14.98 -19.59
CA VAL A 749 9.92 14.99 -20.60
C VAL A 749 10.44 13.57 -20.77
N GLY A 750 10.63 13.11 -22.00
CA GLY A 750 11.07 11.72 -22.20
C GLY A 750 11.78 11.45 -23.52
N VAL A 751 12.55 10.37 -23.49
CA VAL A 751 13.32 9.83 -24.62
C VAL A 751 13.07 8.33 -24.75
N ARG A 752 13.10 7.80 -25.97
CA ARG A 752 13.10 6.35 -26.18
C ARG A 752 14.40 5.76 -25.66
N GLY A 753 14.30 4.72 -24.84
CA GLY A 753 15.42 4.02 -24.22
C GLY A 753 15.73 2.67 -24.88
N ALA A 754 16.66 1.94 -24.27
CA ALA A 754 17.03 0.60 -24.70
C ALA A 754 15.98 -0.44 -24.24
N PRO A 755 15.59 -1.41 -25.12
CA PRO A 755 14.72 -2.52 -24.72
C PRO A 755 15.36 -3.36 -23.63
N ARG A 756 14.56 -4.10 -22.85
CA ARG A 756 15.05 -4.84 -21.68
C ARG A 756 16.20 -5.81 -21.99
N ALA A 757 16.14 -6.47 -23.14
CA ALA A 757 17.15 -7.43 -23.58
C ALA A 757 18.39 -6.77 -24.24
N GLY A 758 18.37 -5.45 -24.46
CA GLY A 758 19.47 -4.72 -25.09
C GLY A 758 20.68 -4.57 -24.16
N ALA A 759 21.89 -4.55 -24.76
CA ALA A 759 23.14 -4.41 -24.02
C ALA A 759 23.23 -3.11 -23.19
N ASP A 760 22.56 -2.06 -23.64
CA ASP A 760 22.57 -0.74 -23.03
C ASP A 760 21.59 -0.58 -21.86
N TYR A 761 20.69 -1.56 -21.65
CA TYR A 761 19.60 -1.43 -20.67
C TYR A 761 20.10 -1.15 -19.25
N TYR A 762 21.05 -1.95 -18.77
CA TYR A 762 21.55 -1.81 -17.39
C TYR A 762 22.34 -0.51 -17.19
N SER A 763 23.11 -0.08 -18.18
CA SER A 763 23.77 1.23 -18.17
C SER A 763 22.74 2.37 -18.10
N LEU A 764 21.63 2.24 -18.82
CA LEU A 764 20.56 3.24 -18.83
C LEU A 764 19.74 3.24 -17.53
N VAL A 765 19.54 2.08 -16.90
CA VAL A 765 18.96 1.98 -15.55
C VAL A 765 19.79 2.77 -14.54
N LEU A 766 21.12 2.61 -14.57
CA LEU A 766 22.01 3.33 -13.65
C LEU A 766 22.09 4.82 -13.98
N ALA A 767 22.14 5.20 -15.27
CA ALA A 767 22.05 6.61 -15.67
C ALA A 767 20.73 7.26 -15.20
N ASN A 768 19.61 6.56 -15.34
CA ASN A 768 18.31 6.99 -14.82
C ASN A 768 18.33 7.12 -13.29
N SER A 769 19.01 6.22 -12.59
CA SER A 769 19.12 6.29 -11.13
C SER A 769 19.89 7.53 -10.65
N VAL A 770 20.93 7.94 -11.37
CA VAL A 770 21.63 9.22 -11.13
C VAL A 770 20.71 10.41 -11.42
N LEU A 771 19.89 10.33 -12.47
CA LEU A 771 19.00 11.40 -12.89
C LEU A 771 17.95 11.74 -11.82
N GLY A 772 17.17 10.76 -11.37
CA GLY A 772 15.96 11.07 -10.60
C GLY A 772 15.22 9.90 -9.95
N VAL A 773 15.86 8.74 -9.77
CA VAL A 773 15.25 7.66 -8.97
C VAL A 773 15.52 7.90 -7.49
N GLY A 774 14.45 8.11 -6.72
CA GLY A 774 14.55 8.46 -5.30
C GLY A 774 14.77 9.95 -5.07
N SER A 775 14.94 10.33 -3.80
CA SER A 775 15.06 11.75 -3.40
C SER A 775 16.48 12.30 -3.50
N ASN A 776 17.48 11.43 -3.68
CA ASN A 776 18.88 11.81 -3.85
C ASN A 776 19.32 11.96 -5.34
N GLY A 777 18.39 11.89 -6.29
CA GLY A 777 18.68 12.11 -7.72
C GLY A 777 18.85 13.60 -8.08
N ARG A 778 19.54 13.89 -9.19
CA ARG A 778 19.80 15.26 -9.67
C ARG A 778 18.53 16.10 -9.85
N LEU A 779 17.46 15.52 -10.39
CA LEU A 779 16.19 16.22 -10.61
C LEU A 779 15.59 16.73 -9.31
N PHE A 780 15.58 15.91 -8.26
CA PHE A 780 15.04 16.32 -6.96
C PHE A 780 15.88 17.46 -6.37
N GLU A 781 17.21 17.36 -6.44
CA GLU A 781 18.11 18.40 -5.98
C GLU A 781 17.90 19.73 -6.73
N GLU A 782 17.86 19.69 -8.06
CA GLU A 782 17.79 20.89 -8.90
C GLU A 782 16.41 21.56 -8.90
N VAL A 783 15.33 20.78 -8.90
CA VAL A 783 13.96 21.31 -8.98
C VAL A 783 13.41 21.65 -7.59
N ARG A 784 13.53 20.73 -6.62
CA ARG A 784 12.99 20.93 -5.27
C ARG A 784 13.99 21.65 -4.36
N THR A 785 15.19 21.11 -4.19
CA THR A 785 16.09 21.57 -3.12
C THR A 785 16.71 22.95 -3.44
N LYS A 786 17.17 23.17 -4.67
CA LYS A 786 17.83 24.43 -5.06
C LYS A 786 16.86 25.55 -5.44
N ARG A 787 15.75 25.20 -6.11
CA ARG A 787 14.84 26.18 -6.71
C ARG A 787 13.44 26.23 -6.10
N GLY A 788 13.01 25.20 -5.37
CA GLY A 788 11.68 25.17 -4.76
C GLY A 788 10.50 25.20 -5.75
N LEU A 789 10.71 24.78 -7.01
CA LEU A 789 9.70 24.87 -8.07
C LEU A 789 8.61 23.81 -7.94
N SER A 790 8.91 22.69 -7.28
CA SER A 790 8.02 21.55 -7.12
C SER A 790 8.24 20.88 -5.77
N TYR A 791 7.22 20.16 -5.29
CA TYR A 791 7.40 19.23 -4.17
C TYR A 791 8.34 18.07 -4.51
N GLY A 792 8.53 17.74 -5.79
CA GLY A 792 9.50 16.73 -6.20
C GLY A 792 9.55 16.56 -7.71
N ALA A 793 10.72 16.24 -8.22
CA ALA A 793 10.94 15.86 -9.60
C ALA A 793 11.66 14.51 -9.65
N TYR A 794 11.17 13.60 -10.47
CA TYR A 794 11.61 12.21 -10.49
C TYR A 794 11.82 11.72 -11.92
N SER A 795 12.52 10.61 -12.07
CA SER A 795 12.66 9.91 -13.35
C SER A 795 12.42 8.42 -13.24
N ALA A 796 11.94 7.82 -14.33
CA ALA A 796 11.67 6.39 -14.41
C ALA A 796 12.09 5.82 -15.78
N LEU A 797 12.53 4.56 -15.77
CA LEU A 797 12.72 3.73 -16.96
C LEU A 797 11.87 2.46 -16.80
N PRO A 798 10.57 2.50 -17.16
CA PRO A 798 9.72 1.32 -17.12
C PRO A 798 10.30 0.23 -18.02
N SER A 799 10.42 -0.99 -17.51
CA SER A 799 10.92 -2.11 -18.32
C SER A 799 9.89 -2.54 -19.37
N ARG A 800 10.34 -2.76 -20.61
CA ARG A 800 9.51 -3.22 -21.74
C ARG A 800 10.29 -4.19 -22.62
N ALA A 801 9.56 -5.08 -23.31
CA ALA A 801 10.15 -6.04 -24.23
C ALA A 801 10.85 -5.33 -25.41
N ASP A 802 10.22 -4.27 -25.93
CA ASP A 802 10.79 -3.36 -26.93
C ASP A 802 11.13 -1.99 -26.29
N ALA A 803 11.56 -1.01 -27.09
CA ALA A 803 12.07 0.28 -26.64
C ALA A 803 11.11 0.96 -25.63
N PRO A 804 11.51 1.11 -24.35
CA PRO A 804 10.75 1.86 -23.36
C PRO A 804 10.95 3.36 -23.53
N VAL A 805 10.32 4.16 -22.65
CA VAL A 805 10.61 5.59 -22.53
C VAL A 805 11.21 5.85 -21.16
N LEU A 806 12.44 6.38 -21.15
CA LEU A 806 12.97 7.04 -19.96
C LEU A 806 12.27 8.40 -19.86
N ASN A 807 11.60 8.64 -18.74
CA ASN A 807 10.87 9.88 -18.52
C ASN A 807 11.32 10.57 -17.23
N ALA A 808 11.16 11.89 -17.22
CA ALA A 808 11.29 12.76 -16.06
C ALA A 808 10.03 13.60 -15.91
N THR A 809 9.55 13.72 -14.67
CA THR A 809 8.26 14.35 -14.37
C THR A 809 8.32 15.23 -13.14
N ALA A 810 7.49 16.28 -13.14
CA ALA A 810 7.26 17.15 -11.99
C ALA A 810 5.89 17.84 -12.10
N GLN A 811 5.29 18.15 -10.95
CA GLN A 811 4.13 19.06 -10.87
C GLN A 811 4.55 20.38 -10.23
N THR A 812 4.17 21.51 -10.82
CA THR A 812 4.69 22.83 -10.47
C THR A 812 3.62 23.92 -10.65
N GLN A 813 3.89 25.13 -10.20
CA GLN A 813 3.00 26.27 -10.50
C GLN A 813 2.97 26.49 -12.01
N ASN A 814 1.82 26.92 -12.56
CA ASN A 814 1.71 27.11 -14.01
C ASN A 814 2.78 28.08 -14.55
N SER A 815 3.04 29.18 -13.84
CA SER A 815 4.01 30.20 -14.23
C SER A 815 5.48 29.78 -14.17
N THR A 816 5.78 28.58 -13.68
CA THR A 816 7.16 28.04 -13.60
C THR A 816 7.33 26.74 -14.40
N ALA A 817 6.36 26.40 -15.24
CA ALA A 817 6.37 25.14 -15.99
C ALA A 817 7.49 25.10 -17.05
N ASP A 818 7.76 26.22 -17.72
CA ASP A 818 8.85 26.40 -18.67
C ASP A 818 10.22 26.25 -17.98
N GLU A 819 10.39 26.83 -16.79
CA GLU A 819 11.63 26.71 -16.01
C GLU A 819 11.88 25.25 -15.62
N VAL A 820 10.85 24.53 -15.19
CA VAL A 820 10.96 23.09 -14.89
C VAL A 820 11.31 22.29 -16.13
N VAL A 821 10.74 22.61 -17.30
CA VAL A 821 11.14 21.99 -18.59
C VAL A 821 12.62 22.24 -18.87
N GLN A 822 13.08 23.49 -18.74
CA GLN A 822 14.49 23.85 -18.95
C GLN A 822 15.40 23.04 -18.03
N VAL A 823 15.10 22.99 -16.73
CA VAL A 823 15.90 22.25 -15.75
C VAL A 823 15.97 20.76 -16.09
N ILE A 824 14.86 20.14 -16.49
CA ILE A 824 14.86 18.72 -16.88
C ILE A 824 15.71 18.50 -18.14
N LEU A 825 15.58 19.35 -19.16
CA LEU A 825 16.38 19.27 -20.38
C LEU A 825 17.87 19.47 -20.07
N ASP A 826 18.22 20.44 -19.22
CA ASP A 826 19.60 20.66 -18.77
C ASP A 826 20.14 19.42 -18.06
N GLN A 827 19.35 18.79 -17.19
CA GLN A 827 19.77 17.55 -16.52
C GLN A 827 19.93 16.38 -17.47
N PHE A 828 19.11 16.27 -18.53
CA PHE A 828 19.33 15.28 -19.59
C PHE A 828 20.70 15.50 -20.24
N GLY A 829 21.01 16.73 -20.67
CA GLY A 829 22.32 17.08 -21.23
C GLY A 829 23.48 16.85 -20.25
N ALA A 830 23.26 17.16 -18.97
CA ALA A 830 24.26 16.99 -17.91
C ALA A 830 24.59 15.53 -17.61
N LEU A 831 23.70 14.56 -17.85
CA LEU A 831 24.05 13.14 -17.69
C LEU A 831 25.15 12.69 -18.66
N GLY A 832 25.15 13.24 -19.87
CA GLY A 832 26.14 12.92 -20.90
C GLY A 832 27.44 13.74 -20.80
N THR A 833 27.42 14.88 -20.11
CA THR A 833 28.56 15.83 -20.09
C THR A 833 29.20 15.99 -18.71
N ASN A 834 28.45 15.73 -17.64
CA ASN A 834 28.91 15.76 -16.26
C ASN A 834 28.77 14.34 -15.66
N PRO A 835 29.77 13.46 -15.82
CA PRO A 835 29.72 12.09 -15.31
C PRO A 835 29.51 12.08 -13.78
N ALA A 836 28.74 11.11 -13.27
CA ALA A 836 28.66 10.89 -11.83
C ALA A 836 30.03 10.46 -11.30
N ALA A 837 30.44 10.98 -10.15
CA ALA A 837 31.58 10.44 -9.44
C ALA A 837 31.32 8.95 -9.09
N GLU A 838 32.37 8.13 -9.05
CA GLU A 838 32.23 6.68 -8.83
C GLU A 838 31.56 6.37 -7.49
N ASP A 839 31.79 7.17 -6.46
CA ASP A 839 31.12 7.04 -5.16
C ASP A 839 29.60 7.28 -5.30
N ALA A 840 29.19 8.31 -6.05
CA ALA A 840 27.79 8.61 -6.31
C ALA A 840 27.12 7.47 -7.11
N LEU A 841 27.81 6.93 -8.12
CA LEU A 841 27.31 5.80 -8.91
C LEU A 841 27.21 4.52 -8.06
N GLN A 842 28.18 4.26 -7.19
CA GLN A 842 28.14 3.13 -6.27
C GLN A 842 26.93 3.19 -5.34
N LYS A 843 26.58 4.38 -4.82
CA LYS A 843 25.35 4.57 -4.02
C LYS A 843 24.10 4.26 -4.82
N ARG A 844 24.07 4.56 -6.13
CA ARG A 844 22.95 4.20 -7.00
C ARG A 844 22.87 2.68 -7.24
N ARG A 845 24.01 1.97 -7.35
CA ARG A 845 24.02 0.50 -7.39
C ARG A 845 23.42 -0.09 -6.11
N LEU A 846 23.90 0.37 -4.95
CA LEU A 846 23.36 -0.03 -3.65
C LEU A 846 21.85 0.25 -3.55
N TYR A 847 21.40 1.42 -4.01
CA TYR A 847 19.98 1.77 -4.07
C TYR A 847 19.13 0.73 -4.81
N LEU A 848 19.57 0.35 -6.02
CA LEU A 848 18.86 -0.63 -6.83
C LEU A 848 18.91 -2.04 -6.23
N ASP A 849 20.05 -2.44 -5.68
CA ASP A 849 20.22 -3.75 -5.03
C ASP A 849 19.35 -3.86 -3.77
N GLY A 850 19.29 -2.81 -2.97
CA GLY A 850 18.44 -2.77 -1.79
C GLY A 850 16.95 -2.76 -2.13
N ALA A 851 16.54 -2.06 -3.19
CA ALA A 851 15.16 -2.12 -3.69
C ALA A 851 14.80 -3.54 -4.16
N LEU A 852 15.71 -4.21 -4.88
CA LEU A 852 15.54 -5.60 -5.30
C LEU A 852 15.42 -6.53 -4.09
N ALA A 853 16.32 -6.41 -3.11
CA ALA A 853 16.32 -7.20 -1.89
C ALA A 853 14.97 -7.13 -1.16
N ARG A 854 14.43 -5.92 -0.94
CA ARG A 854 13.11 -5.74 -0.31
C ARG A 854 11.97 -6.30 -1.15
N GLN A 855 12.03 -6.16 -2.48
CA GLN A 855 10.99 -6.70 -3.36
C GLN A 855 10.89 -8.23 -3.23
N ILE A 856 12.03 -8.93 -3.24
CA ILE A 856 12.07 -10.40 -3.24
C ILE A 856 11.87 -11.04 -1.86
N GLU A 857 11.73 -10.25 -0.79
CA GLU A 857 11.33 -10.76 0.55
C GLU A 857 9.92 -11.38 0.53
N THR A 858 9.05 -10.96 -0.40
CA THR A 858 7.68 -11.48 -0.52
C THR A 858 7.54 -12.43 -1.71
N SER A 859 6.68 -13.44 -1.57
CA SER A 859 6.33 -14.34 -2.68
C SER A 859 5.74 -13.61 -3.88
N ASN A 860 4.83 -12.65 -3.64
CA ASN A 860 4.26 -11.84 -4.71
C ASN A 860 5.32 -10.94 -5.41
N GLY A 861 6.25 -10.35 -4.65
CA GLY A 861 7.31 -9.52 -5.20
C GLY A 861 8.30 -10.30 -6.06
N PHE A 862 8.68 -11.52 -5.63
CA PHE A 862 9.45 -12.47 -6.45
C PHE A 862 8.70 -12.83 -7.75
N ASN A 863 7.42 -13.19 -7.66
CA ASN A 863 6.63 -13.53 -8.83
C ASN A 863 6.51 -12.35 -9.81
N THR A 864 6.35 -11.12 -9.30
CA THR A 864 6.27 -9.89 -10.12
C THR A 864 7.56 -9.68 -10.89
N LEU A 865 8.71 -9.85 -10.25
CA LEU A 865 10.02 -9.75 -10.90
C LEU A 865 10.17 -10.78 -12.03
N VAL A 866 9.92 -12.06 -11.73
CA VAL A 866 10.05 -13.15 -12.71
C VAL A 866 9.03 -13.02 -13.84
N ALA A 867 7.80 -12.58 -13.56
CA ALA A 867 6.79 -12.34 -14.58
C ALA A 867 7.24 -11.26 -15.58
N GLY A 868 7.81 -10.15 -15.09
CA GLY A 868 8.39 -9.12 -15.94
C GLY A 868 9.49 -9.65 -16.86
N LEU A 869 10.42 -10.45 -16.30
CA LEU A 869 11.49 -11.10 -17.08
C LEU A 869 10.91 -12.00 -18.19
N LEU A 870 9.92 -12.83 -17.86
CA LEU A 870 9.29 -13.74 -18.82
C LEU A 870 8.57 -12.99 -19.95
N LEU A 871 7.82 -11.93 -19.64
CA LEU A 871 7.17 -11.08 -20.64
C LEU A 871 8.19 -10.40 -21.57
N GLN A 872 9.36 -10.07 -21.04
CA GLN A 872 10.45 -9.41 -21.75
C GLN A 872 11.42 -10.39 -22.43
N GLY A 873 11.10 -11.70 -22.42
CA GLY A 873 11.88 -12.74 -23.11
C GLY A 873 13.16 -13.15 -22.39
N LEU A 874 13.33 -12.79 -21.12
CA LEU A 874 14.47 -13.17 -20.29
C LEU A 874 14.16 -14.43 -19.44
N PRO A 875 15.17 -15.25 -19.12
CA PRO A 875 14.99 -16.41 -18.26
C PRO A 875 14.77 -15.99 -16.80
N PRO A 876 14.03 -16.78 -16.00
CA PRO A 876 13.86 -16.54 -14.57
C PRO A 876 15.18 -16.36 -13.80
N SER A 877 16.22 -17.10 -14.18
CA SER A 877 17.57 -17.00 -13.58
C SER A 877 18.27 -15.65 -13.75
N GLU A 878 17.75 -14.76 -14.59
CA GLU A 878 18.26 -13.38 -14.65
C GLU A 878 17.97 -12.59 -13.37
N SER A 879 16.95 -12.98 -12.57
CA SER A 879 16.66 -12.34 -11.28
C SER A 879 17.85 -12.40 -10.31
N GLU A 880 18.57 -13.54 -10.29
CA GLU A 880 19.75 -13.77 -9.45
C GLU A 880 20.98 -13.01 -9.96
N ARG A 881 20.99 -12.57 -11.22
CA ARG A 881 22.13 -11.92 -11.86
C ARG A 881 22.08 -10.40 -11.80
N LEU A 882 20.95 -9.81 -11.42
CA LEU A 882 20.76 -8.35 -11.43
C LEU A 882 21.83 -7.60 -10.63
N PRO A 883 22.22 -8.01 -9.41
CA PRO A 883 23.28 -7.30 -8.68
C PRO A 883 24.61 -7.30 -9.44
N ALA A 884 24.98 -8.44 -10.05
CA ALA A 884 26.18 -8.53 -10.88
C ALA A 884 26.08 -7.68 -12.15
N ARG A 885 24.87 -7.56 -12.74
CA ARG A 885 24.63 -6.68 -13.89
C ARG A 885 24.83 -5.21 -13.53
N TYR A 886 24.33 -4.76 -12.38
CA TYR A 886 24.53 -3.39 -11.91
C TYR A 886 25.98 -3.12 -11.51
N ALA A 887 26.63 -4.06 -10.82
CA ALA A 887 28.04 -3.98 -10.45
C ALA A 887 28.98 -3.83 -11.66
N ALA A 888 28.65 -4.45 -12.80
CA ALA A 888 29.46 -4.38 -14.01
C ALA A 888 29.35 -3.03 -14.77
N VAL A 889 28.36 -2.19 -14.47
CA VAL A 889 28.18 -0.89 -15.14
C VAL A 889 29.18 0.12 -14.59
N THR A 890 29.98 0.75 -15.45
CA THR A 890 30.95 1.79 -15.08
C THR A 890 30.38 3.20 -15.25
N THR A 891 30.99 4.21 -14.62
CA THR A 891 30.66 5.62 -14.87
C THR A 891 30.72 5.96 -16.37
N GLY A 892 31.78 5.54 -17.07
CA GLY A 892 31.91 5.75 -18.51
C GLY A 892 30.73 5.17 -19.29
N ALA A 893 30.31 3.94 -18.98
CA ALA A 893 29.17 3.29 -19.62
C ALA A 893 27.85 4.06 -19.40
N THR A 894 27.63 4.61 -18.20
CA THR A 894 26.44 5.44 -17.92
C THR A 894 26.45 6.76 -18.67
N THR A 895 27.61 7.41 -18.79
CA THR A 895 27.76 8.66 -19.53
C THR A 895 27.62 8.44 -21.03
N ASP A 896 28.21 7.37 -21.57
CA ASP A 896 28.14 7.07 -22.99
C ASP A 896 26.73 6.68 -23.43
N VAL A 897 26.01 5.90 -22.61
CA VAL A 897 24.60 5.60 -22.92
C VAL A 897 23.73 6.87 -22.79
N ALA A 898 24.00 7.75 -21.83
CA ALA A 898 23.28 9.01 -21.71
C ALA A 898 23.50 9.92 -22.93
N LYS A 899 24.73 10.02 -23.46
CA LYS A 899 25.03 10.77 -24.70
C LYS A 899 24.26 10.21 -25.91
N ARG A 900 24.02 8.90 -25.95
CA ARG A 900 23.29 8.25 -27.05
C ARG A 900 21.77 8.43 -26.94
N TYR A 901 21.22 8.31 -25.74
CA TYR A 901 19.76 8.21 -25.54
C TYR A 901 19.13 9.45 -24.89
N VAL A 902 19.79 10.08 -23.92
CA VAL A 902 19.19 11.03 -22.99
C VAL A 902 19.71 12.44 -23.25
N THR A 903 19.44 12.97 -24.44
CA THR A 903 19.87 14.33 -24.83
C THR A 903 18.69 15.29 -24.87
N PRO A 904 18.92 16.61 -24.65
CA PRO A 904 17.87 17.62 -24.79
C PRO A 904 17.24 17.61 -26.18
N GLN A 905 18.04 17.36 -27.22
CA GLN A 905 17.61 17.36 -28.61
C GLN A 905 16.76 16.14 -28.95
N ALA A 906 17.02 14.99 -28.34
CA ALA A 906 16.21 13.78 -28.52
C ALA A 906 14.93 13.77 -27.68
N ALA A 907 14.79 14.70 -26.73
CA ALA A 907 13.69 14.73 -25.78
C ALA A 907 12.41 15.34 -26.37
N SER A 908 11.33 14.58 -26.28
CA SER A 908 9.98 15.10 -26.43
C SER A 908 9.49 15.64 -25.09
N VAL A 909 8.70 16.71 -25.14
CA VAL A 909 8.18 17.44 -23.99
C VAL A 909 6.66 17.50 -24.09
N VAL A 910 5.98 17.18 -22.98
CA VAL A 910 4.55 17.38 -22.80
C VAL A 910 4.33 18.21 -21.54
N VAL A 911 3.61 19.32 -21.67
CA VAL A 911 3.16 20.12 -20.53
C VAL A 911 1.65 20.21 -20.55
N VAL A 912 1.01 19.96 -19.41
CA VAL A 912 -0.43 20.14 -19.23
C VAL A 912 -0.67 21.15 -18.12
N GLY A 913 -1.37 22.23 -18.42
CA GLY A 913 -1.62 23.31 -17.47
C GLY A 913 -2.27 24.50 -18.15
N LYS A 914 -2.39 25.62 -17.43
CA LYS A 914 -2.89 26.89 -17.97
C LYS A 914 -1.83 27.51 -18.86
N ALA A 915 -1.90 27.25 -20.17
CA ALA A 915 -0.82 27.54 -21.11
C ALA A 915 -0.46 29.03 -21.16
N ALA A 916 -1.45 29.91 -20.99
CA ALA A 916 -1.27 31.36 -20.97
C ALA A 916 -0.23 31.85 -19.95
N ASP A 917 0.06 31.07 -18.91
CA ASP A 917 0.98 31.47 -17.84
C ASP A 917 2.45 31.14 -18.13
N PHE A 918 2.76 30.31 -19.14
CA PHE A 918 4.14 29.86 -19.42
C PHE A 918 4.50 29.69 -20.90
N ILE A 919 3.53 29.75 -21.82
CA ILE A 919 3.75 29.36 -23.22
C ILE A 919 4.79 30.21 -23.94
N ASP A 920 4.83 31.51 -23.66
CA ASP A 920 5.75 32.42 -24.35
C ASP A 920 7.19 32.23 -23.91
N ASP A 921 7.43 31.87 -22.65
CA ASP A 921 8.76 31.50 -22.15
C ASP A 921 9.16 30.11 -22.64
N LEU A 922 8.22 29.15 -22.66
CA LEU A 922 8.47 27.83 -23.24
C LEU A 922 8.84 27.90 -24.73
N ARG A 923 8.27 28.83 -25.52
CA ARG A 923 8.64 29.05 -26.93
C ARG A 923 10.09 29.51 -27.10
N LYS A 924 10.68 30.17 -26.11
CA LYS A 924 12.09 30.56 -26.14
C LYS A 924 13.01 29.33 -25.98
N ILE A 925 12.54 28.32 -25.25
CA ILE A 925 13.24 27.05 -25.03
C ILE A 925 13.02 26.09 -26.22
N ARG A 926 11.76 25.98 -26.68
CA ARG A 926 11.28 25.07 -27.72
C ARG A 926 10.41 25.83 -28.74
N PRO A 927 11.00 26.40 -29.79
CA PRO A 927 10.26 27.14 -30.81
C PRO A 927 9.22 26.29 -31.58
N ASP A 928 9.36 24.97 -31.54
CA ASP A 928 8.51 23.97 -32.20
C ASP A 928 7.24 23.61 -31.41
N VAL A 929 6.94 24.31 -30.30
CA VAL A 929 5.81 23.96 -29.43
C VAL A 929 4.45 24.06 -30.13
N VAL A 930 3.70 22.97 -30.03
CA VAL A 930 2.30 22.88 -30.46
C VAL A 930 1.39 22.98 -29.25
N VAL A 931 0.48 23.97 -29.25
CA VAL A 931 -0.54 24.12 -28.20
C VAL A 931 -1.85 23.52 -28.67
N ILE A 932 -2.38 22.57 -27.90
CA ILE A 932 -3.64 21.88 -28.15
C ILE A 932 -4.60 22.22 -27.01
N PRO A 933 -5.72 22.92 -27.24
CA PRO A 933 -6.75 23.06 -26.22
C PRO A 933 -7.22 21.70 -25.73
N ALA A 934 -7.35 21.49 -24.42
CA ALA A 934 -7.77 20.19 -23.86
C ALA A 934 -9.08 19.68 -24.49
N ALA A 935 -10.01 20.58 -24.83
CA ALA A 935 -11.27 20.27 -25.50
C ALA A 935 -11.12 19.74 -26.95
N LYS A 936 -9.96 19.95 -27.59
CA LYS A 936 -9.63 19.48 -28.94
C LYS A 936 -8.65 18.30 -28.95
N LEU A 937 -8.20 17.85 -27.77
CA LEU A 937 -7.25 16.77 -27.64
C LEU A 937 -7.87 15.44 -28.10
N ASP A 938 -7.26 14.79 -29.08
CA ASP A 938 -7.65 13.46 -29.56
C ASP A 938 -6.59 12.41 -29.18
N LEU A 939 -6.79 11.76 -28.04
CA LEU A 939 -5.92 10.70 -27.52
C LEU A 939 -6.03 9.39 -28.31
N SER A 940 -6.90 9.30 -29.32
CA SER A 940 -7.02 8.11 -30.18
C SER A 940 -5.98 8.07 -31.30
N ARG A 941 -5.20 9.14 -31.49
CA ARG A 941 -4.22 9.31 -32.59
C ARG A 941 -2.87 9.82 -32.10
N GLY A 942 -1.79 9.44 -32.78
CA GLY A 942 -0.44 9.93 -32.50
C GLY A 942 -0.28 11.44 -32.71
N ALA A 943 -1.04 12.04 -33.62
CA ALA A 943 -1.02 13.49 -33.86
C ALA A 943 -1.61 14.31 -32.70
N LEU A 944 -2.43 13.71 -31.84
CA LEU A 944 -3.19 14.36 -30.75
C LEU A 944 -4.30 15.34 -31.17
N MET A 945 -4.60 15.45 -32.47
CA MET A 945 -5.67 16.28 -33.00
C MET A 945 -6.40 15.55 -34.13
N ALA A 946 -7.65 15.98 -34.38
CA ALA A 946 -8.38 15.60 -35.58
C ALA A 946 -7.66 16.14 -36.85
N PRO A 947 -7.74 15.42 -37.98
CA PRO A 947 -7.04 15.75 -39.22
C PRO A 947 -7.58 17.00 -39.91
#